data_AF-X6MA96-F1
#
_entry.id   AF-X6MA96-F1
#
_cell.length_a   1.000
_cell.length_b   1.000
_cell.length_c   1.000
_cell.angle_alpha   90.00
_cell.angle_beta   90.00
_cell.angle_gamma   90.00
#
_symmetry.space_group_name_H-M   'P 1'
#
loop_
_entity.id
_entity.type
_entity.pdbx_description
1 polymer ?
#
loop_
_entity_poly.entity_id
_entity_poly.type
_entity_poly.pdbx_seq_one_letter_code
_entity_poly.pdbx_strand_id
1 'polypeptide(L)'
;MSSLEIFVTLNSKKYRLDLDSLAIEGLKRQIIEVSEDDMKESGWIKITSSDGHSIETDQQLQKAVENGQLDFNAYFQPKELSIQKEIMEKKEQVSSLSCTIKHPLILLTGAIKYEQQPYLKNAKQDLYLLQTLFQNKFGYQIFNTYDLQNPVTESLNFNGLNEFILKHCLNKDNNISYDGLIFVWYGYGNFDINEGDTMITSDNKIKHIKDIQNMFVKQIEHFVGKPKIFINIVTKRQEDQNKKISNKVWYSQDTDIFNISIVLSNTESIDEHSFIKTFCQVIENNIDKSLDLIIKQVIKNACDQSLEADVEQTIHITHFTNIYLSPSILMNDNDDTKNATESMGNNTLDILSLKRHWGSQWRKVSAEATKRVEQMRNKNEIGLVIVAKNTYEWKTMININSNKINDNSLPLFSMLINDNTIEKKLFGEYWLYVIKRKLIIFDEINIDGNIYVIDCEFQYKSNFKNLQQIFVTKNAIIDQQLKKSIKIIQWDVKLHHDIPIQLQDFEDKEKICTTEKNFNDSLIYLQKYLQLAINTFGLKHPYVAIAYNMIGIVHYYKKDFINAMEFYEKSLKIIIDNFGENYAFVSQLYHNIAIVYEDKNDFNKAFEYHENALNIRSKLFGDNHNGVADSCDYYGNALCDNGNYSKAIEFYQKALKIKLDIFGINDENVGNLYNNLGFAHEKLTKNEKAIECYETALKIRLAIFGTNHIEVAKVYSNLGNIYDEEEKYEQSIRCYEQSLNIRKFLFGNINRSVGVAYWNLGYAFKRKGEKKTACKYYENAWKVYTLLQGEWNSETISAKENVKQLQE
;
A
#
# COMPACT_ATOMS: atom_id res chain seq x y z
N MET A 1 19.57 63.76 -40.44
CA MET A 1 18.16 63.63 -40.03
C MET A 1 17.87 64.84 -39.18
N SER A 2 16.85 65.63 -39.52
CA SER A 2 16.45 66.81 -38.75
C SER A 2 16.01 66.35 -37.37
N SER A 3 16.66 66.86 -36.32
CA SER A 3 16.23 66.65 -34.93
C SER A 3 14.77 67.07 -34.80
N LEU A 4 13.95 66.20 -34.24
CA LEU A 4 12.54 66.47 -34.08
C LEU A 4 12.32 67.18 -32.75
N GLU A 5 11.74 68.38 -32.83
CA GLU A 5 11.40 69.17 -31.67
C GLU A 5 10.10 68.69 -31.03
N ILE A 6 10.20 68.34 -29.74
CA ILE A 6 9.07 67.96 -28.92
C ILE A 6 9.13 68.70 -27.59
N PHE A 7 7.99 68.84 -26.92
CA PHE A 7 7.92 69.48 -25.61
C PHE A 7 7.37 68.52 -24.57
N VAL A 8 7.99 68.52 -23.40
CA VAL A 8 7.59 67.67 -22.27
C VAL A 8 7.26 68.54 -21.08
N THR A 9 6.06 68.39 -20.53
CA THR A 9 5.67 69.06 -19.28
C THR A 9 5.91 68.14 -18.09
N LEU A 10 6.74 68.61 -17.15
CA LEU A 10 7.09 67.90 -15.91
C LEU A 10 6.78 68.81 -14.71
N ASN A 11 5.98 68.33 -13.74
CA ASN A 11 5.59 69.09 -12.53
C ASN A 11 5.16 70.54 -12.83
N SER A 12 4.34 70.72 -13.88
CA SER A 12 3.80 72.02 -14.32
C SER A 12 4.80 72.98 -14.98
N LYS A 13 6.03 72.54 -15.30
CA LYS A 13 7.01 73.26 -16.14
C LYS A 13 7.17 72.56 -17.49
N LYS A 14 7.18 73.31 -18.59
CA LYS A 14 7.31 72.78 -19.96
C LYS A 14 8.74 72.93 -20.47
N TYR A 15 9.34 71.83 -20.90
CA TYR A 15 10.72 71.71 -21.38
C TYR A 15 10.70 71.41 -22.88
N ARG A 16 11.62 72.00 -23.64
CA ARG A 16 11.82 71.72 -25.07
C ARG A 16 12.96 70.72 -25.21
N LEU A 17 12.72 69.63 -25.92
CA LEU A 17 13.66 68.53 -26.12
C LEU A 17 13.82 68.25 -27.62
N ASP A 18 15.05 67.97 -28.03
CA ASP A 18 15.41 67.70 -29.42
C ASP A 18 15.78 66.23 -29.55
N LEU A 19 14.91 65.46 -30.20
CA LEU A 19 15.13 64.03 -30.38
C LEU A 19 15.86 63.74 -31.69
N ASP A 20 17.03 63.11 -31.57
CA ASP A 20 17.81 62.63 -32.73
C ASP A 20 17.24 61.34 -33.34
N SER A 21 16.46 60.58 -32.56
CA SER A 21 15.75 59.39 -33.01
C SER A 21 14.46 59.19 -32.20
N LEU A 22 13.43 58.62 -32.83
CA LEU A 22 12.12 58.35 -32.22
C LEU A 22 12.14 57.07 -31.35
N ALA A 23 13.12 56.99 -30.46
CA ALA A 23 13.25 55.91 -29.49
C ALA A 23 12.82 56.39 -28.10
N ILE A 24 11.95 55.63 -27.43
CA ILE A 24 11.35 55.98 -26.14
C ILE A 24 12.41 56.06 -25.04
N GLU A 25 13.44 55.22 -25.11
CA GLU A 25 14.56 55.25 -24.16
C GLU A 25 15.43 56.51 -24.35
N GLY A 26 15.58 56.98 -25.59
CA GLY A 26 16.24 58.27 -25.89
C GLY A 26 15.48 59.45 -25.28
N LEU A 27 14.15 59.43 -25.39
CA LEU A 27 13.28 60.44 -24.79
C LEU A 27 13.32 60.41 -23.26
N LYS A 28 13.18 59.23 -22.64
CA LYS A 28 13.29 59.08 -21.18
C LYS A 28 14.61 59.62 -20.65
N ARG A 29 15.72 59.35 -21.35
CA ARG A 29 17.05 59.83 -20.95
C ARG A 29 17.13 61.36 -20.94
N GLN A 30 16.67 62.03 -22.00
CA GLN A 30 16.67 63.50 -22.03
C GLN A 30 15.75 64.10 -20.96
N ILE A 31 14.62 63.45 -20.65
CA ILE A 31 13.73 63.86 -19.55
C ILE A 31 14.44 63.76 -18.18
N ILE A 32 15.27 62.73 -17.96
CA ILE A 32 16.10 62.60 -16.74
C ILE A 32 17.13 63.72 -16.67
N GLU A 33 17.77 64.03 -17.80
CA GLU A 33 18.83 65.05 -17.87
C GLU A 33 18.31 66.47 -17.56
N VAL A 34 17.05 66.78 -17.89
CA VAL A 34 16.41 68.07 -17.58
C VAL A 34 15.66 68.10 -16.23
N SER A 35 15.63 66.98 -15.50
CA SER A 35 14.96 66.85 -14.19
C SER A 35 15.88 67.22 -13.01
N GLU A 36 15.29 67.69 -11.90
CA GLU A 36 16.02 68.08 -10.67
C GLU A 36 16.64 66.87 -9.95
N ASP A 37 17.76 67.05 -9.23
CA ASP A 37 18.61 65.95 -8.74
C ASP A 37 17.90 64.94 -7.81
N ASP A 38 16.94 65.39 -6.98
CA ASP A 38 16.15 64.51 -6.11
C ASP A 38 15.27 63.51 -6.90
N MET A 39 14.99 63.79 -8.19
CA MET A 39 14.17 62.92 -9.05
C MET A 39 14.99 61.93 -9.88
N LYS A 40 16.33 62.03 -9.87
CA LYS A 40 17.20 61.07 -10.56
C LYS A 40 17.28 59.72 -9.84
N GLU A 41 16.96 59.68 -8.54
CA GLU A 41 16.90 58.43 -7.76
C GLU A 41 15.55 57.67 -7.92
N SER A 42 14.52 58.31 -8.50
CA SER A 42 13.23 57.67 -8.82
C SER A 42 13.32 56.85 -10.11
N GLY A 43 13.40 55.53 -9.97
CA GLY A 43 13.77 54.62 -11.05
C GLY A 43 12.79 54.40 -12.21
N TRP A 44 11.66 55.10 -12.31
CA TRP A 44 10.70 54.92 -13.43
C TRP A 44 9.96 56.20 -13.84
N ILE A 45 9.89 56.43 -15.16
CA ILE A 45 9.25 57.60 -15.80
C ILE A 45 8.07 57.13 -16.64
N LYS A 46 6.88 57.68 -16.36
CA LYS A 46 5.71 57.51 -17.22
C LYS A 46 5.56 58.71 -18.14
N ILE A 47 5.43 58.47 -19.44
CA ILE A 47 5.23 59.49 -20.47
C ILE A 47 3.86 59.30 -21.09
N THR A 48 3.10 60.38 -21.24
CA THR A 48 1.81 60.38 -21.92
C THR A 48 1.75 61.46 -22.99
N SER A 49 0.97 61.25 -24.06
CA SER A 49 0.62 62.33 -24.98
C SER A 49 -0.22 63.41 -24.29
N SER A 50 -0.35 64.58 -24.93
CA SER A 50 -1.28 65.65 -24.54
C SER A 50 -2.70 65.15 -24.25
N ASP A 51 -3.11 64.09 -24.95
CA ASP A 51 -4.45 63.52 -24.90
C ASP A 51 -4.54 62.38 -23.86
N GLY A 52 -3.53 62.25 -22.99
CA GLY A 52 -3.52 61.35 -21.84
C GLY A 52 -3.21 59.88 -22.14
N HIS A 53 -2.81 59.55 -23.37
CA HIS A 53 -2.47 58.17 -23.75
C HIS A 53 -1.03 57.84 -23.38
N SER A 54 -0.80 56.65 -22.81
CA SER A 54 0.55 56.19 -22.39
C SER A 54 1.45 55.91 -23.59
N ILE A 55 2.69 56.40 -23.54
CA ILE A 55 3.71 56.13 -24.55
C ILE A 55 4.84 55.34 -23.89
N GLU A 56 4.84 54.05 -24.16
CA GLU A 56 5.73 53.08 -23.50
C GLU A 56 6.66 52.37 -24.48
N THR A 57 6.41 52.51 -25.80
CA THR A 57 7.18 51.87 -26.87
C THR A 57 7.55 52.84 -27.98
N ASP A 58 8.63 52.53 -28.70
CA ASP A 58 9.10 53.31 -29.86
C ASP A 58 8.01 53.49 -30.93
N GLN A 59 7.23 52.42 -31.20
CA GLN A 59 6.13 52.47 -32.16
C GLN A 59 5.00 53.42 -31.76
N GLN A 60 4.69 53.52 -30.45
CA GLN A 60 3.68 54.46 -29.96
C GLN A 60 4.18 55.91 -30.05
N LEU A 61 5.46 56.14 -29.75
CA LEU A 61 6.07 57.45 -29.87
C LEU A 61 6.09 57.92 -31.33
N GLN A 62 6.52 57.03 -32.24
CA GLN A 62 6.55 57.31 -33.66
C GLN A 62 5.15 57.63 -34.21
N LYS A 63 4.14 56.84 -33.82
CA LYS A 63 2.75 57.05 -34.25
C LYS A 63 2.14 58.35 -33.69
N ALA A 64 2.46 58.73 -32.46
CA ALA A 64 2.01 59.99 -31.87
C ALA A 64 2.58 61.20 -32.64
N VAL A 65 3.88 61.13 -32.97
CA VAL A 65 4.57 62.13 -33.77
C VAL A 65 4.02 62.21 -35.20
N GLU A 66 3.80 61.06 -35.85
CA GLU A 66 3.18 61.00 -37.20
C GLU A 66 1.76 61.59 -37.23
N ASN A 67 1.05 61.51 -36.10
CA ASN A 67 -0.27 62.12 -35.90
C ASN A 67 -0.21 63.61 -35.49
N GLY A 68 0.98 64.22 -35.47
CA GLY A 68 1.18 65.64 -35.14
C GLY A 68 1.18 65.99 -33.65
N GLN A 69 1.20 64.99 -32.76
CA GLN A 69 1.36 65.22 -31.33
C GLN A 69 2.84 65.38 -30.98
N LEU A 70 3.25 66.62 -30.71
CA LEU A 70 4.62 66.97 -30.30
C LEU A 70 4.71 67.42 -28.83
N ASP A 71 3.57 67.47 -28.13
CA ASP A 71 3.47 67.83 -26.71
C ASP A 71 3.16 66.59 -25.86
N PHE A 72 4.02 66.33 -24.88
CA PHE A 72 3.95 65.19 -23.98
C PHE A 72 3.99 65.64 -22.51
N ASN A 73 3.49 64.79 -21.62
CA ASN A 73 3.59 64.98 -20.18
C ASN A 73 4.41 63.83 -19.60
N ALA A 74 5.30 64.14 -18.65
CA ALA A 74 6.11 63.13 -17.99
C ALA A 74 5.97 63.22 -16.47
N TYR A 75 5.99 62.06 -15.83
CA TYR A 75 5.77 61.90 -14.39
C TYR A 75 6.79 60.93 -13.81
N PHE A 76 7.44 61.33 -12.72
CA PHE A 76 8.33 60.48 -11.94
C PHE A 76 7.53 59.76 -10.85
N GLN A 77 7.74 58.45 -10.68
CA GLN A 77 7.09 57.67 -9.63
C GLN A 77 8.12 57.14 -8.61
N PRO A 78 7.83 57.19 -7.30
CA PRO A 78 8.66 56.56 -6.28
C PRO A 78 8.64 55.04 -6.41
N LYS A 79 9.79 54.40 -6.13
CA LYS A 79 10.06 52.97 -6.35
C LYS A 79 9.20 51.99 -5.53
N GLU A 80 8.34 52.47 -4.62
CA GLU A 80 7.46 51.65 -3.77
C GLU A 80 6.00 51.52 -4.27
N LEU A 81 5.59 52.24 -5.32
CA LEU A 81 4.21 52.18 -5.84
C LEU A 81 4.08 51.46 -7.20
N SER A 82 5.19 51.05 -7.81
CA SER A 82 5.23 50.41 -9.13
C SER A 82 4.92 48.91 -9.10
N ILE A 83 5.14 48.24 -7.96
CA ILE A 83 4.89 46.79 -7.83
C ILE A 83 3.38 46.49 -7.84
N GLN A 84 2.52 47.38 -7.32
CA GLN A 84 1.08 47.09 -7.26
C GLN A 84 0.32 47.29 -8.58
N LYS A 85 0.81 48.13 -9.51
CA LYS A 85 0.12 48.41 -10.78
C LYS A 85 0.55 47.53 -11.95
N GLU A 86 1.83 47.15 -12.05
CA GLU A 86 2.24 46.07 -12.97
C GLU A 86 1.64 44.72 -12.54
N ILE A 87 1.43 44.51 -11.24
CA ILE A 87 0.65 43.37 -10.75
C ILE A 87 -0.83 43.52 -11.12
N MET A 88 -1.41 44.73 -11.24
CA MET A 88 -2.84 44.91 -11.58
C MET A 88 -3.18 44.76 -13.07
N GLU A 89 -2.27 45.10 -13.97
CA GLU A 89 -2.47 44.90 -15.42
C GLU A 89 -1.90 43.56 -15.92
N LYS A 90 -0.99 42.90 -15.16
CA LYS A 90 -0.74 41.45 -15.28
C LYS A 90 -1.66 40.58 -14.40
N LYS A 91 -2.63 41.17 -13.67
CA LYS A 91 -3.60 40.44 -12.83
C LYS A 91 -4.74 39.82 -13.63
N GLU A 92 -4.86 40.07 -14.92
CA GLU A 92 -5.76 39.29 -15.78
C GLU A 92 -5.05 38.10 -16.46
N GLN A 93 -3.73 37.93 -16.29
CA GLN A 93 -2.99 36.81 -16.91
C GLN A 93 -1.79 36.28 -16.10
N VAL A 94 -1.84 36.28 -14.77
CA VAL A 94 -0.98 35.40 -13.96
C VAL A 94 -1.86 34.64 -12.98
N SER A 95 -2.21 33.42 -13.38
CA SER A 95 -2.80 32.41 -12.51
C SER A 95 -1.96 32.28 -11.24
N SER A 96 -2.59 32.40 -10.08
CA SER A 96 -2.07 31.92 -8.81
C SER A 96 -1.41 30.56 -9.01
N LEU A 97 -0.09 30.46 -8.87
CA LEU A 97 0.59 29.18 -8.94
C LEU A 97 0.31 28.41 -7.64
N SER A 98 -0.54 27.39 -7.74
CA SER A 98 -0.59 26.32 -6.77
C SER A 98 0.66 25.46 -6.94
N CYS A 99 1.41 25.27 -5.85
CA CYS A 99 2.60 24.42 -5.85
C CYS A 99 2.29 23.12 -5.12
N THR A 100 2.59 21.98 -5.74
CA THR A 100 2.44 20.68 -5.11
C THR A 100 3.84 20.12 -4.85
N ILE A 101 4.17 19.94 -3.57
CA ILE A 101 5.41 19.31 -3.12
C ILE A 101 5.19 17.81 -3.14
N LYS A 102 6.02 17.07 -3.89
CA LYS A 102 5.98 15.61 -4.02
C LYS A 102 7.26 14.97 -3.50
N HIS A 103 8.42 15.62 -3.61
CA HIS A 103 9.72 15.04 -3.23
C HIS A 103 10.57 16.06 -2.45
N PRO A 104 10.15 16.47 -1.25
CA PRO A 104 10.89 17.44 -0.45
C PRO A 104 12.11 16.82 0.22
N LEU A 105 13.16 17.63 0.38
CA LEU A 105 14.24 17.34 1.32
C LEU A 105 13.75 17.62 2.74
N ILE A 106 13.64 16.59 3.59
CA ILE A 106 13.14 16.76 4.97
C ILE A 106 14.24 16.52 5.99
N LEU A 107 14.51 17.52 6.84
CA LEU A 107 15.40 17.40 7.98
C LEU A 107 14.64 17.66 9.29
N LEU A 108 14.56 16.66 10.15
CA LEU A 108 14.00 16.77 11.50
C LEU A 108 15.15 16.84 12.50
N THR A 109 15.24 17.95 13.22
CA THR A 109 16.30 18.21 14.19
C THR A 109 15.76 18.76 15.51
N GLY A 110 16.43 18.46 16.62
CA GLY A 110 16.10 18.99 17.93
C GLY A 110 17.35 19.39 18.69
N ALA A 111 17.31 20.51 19.40
CA ALA A 111 18.40 20.99 20.25
C ALA A 111 18.13 20.60 21.70
N ILE A 112 18.93 19.70 22.27
CA ILE A 112 18.72 19.16 23.60
C ILE A 112 20.01 19.21 24.39
N LYS A 113 20.28 20.37 24.99
CA LYS A 113 21.30 20.48 26.01
C LYS A 113 20.75 21.06 27.30
N TYR A 114 19.88 20.31 27.96
CA TYR A 114 19.60 20.49 29.39
C TYR A 114 19.40 19.13 30.06
N GLU A 115 20.02 18.96 31.22
CA GLU A 115 20.11 17.71 32.01
C GLU A 115 18.77 17.28 32.65
N GLN A 116 17.65 17.38 31.94
CA GLN A 116 16.34 16.99 32.44
C GLN A 116 15.71 15.93 31.53
N GLN A 117 15.83 14.68 31.98
CA GLN A 117 15.33 13.43 31.35
C GLN A 117 13.87 13.47 30.83
N PRO A 118 12.90 14.17 31.45
CA PRO A 118 11.51 14.15 30.98
C PRO A 118 11.30 14.84 29.61
N TYR A 119 12.00 15.95 29.34
CA TYR A 119 11.80 16.75 28.13
C TYR A 119 12.34 16.08 26.87
N LEU A 120 13.46 15.37 27.01
CA LEU A 120 14.09 14.63 25.93
C LEU A 120 13.17 13.52 25.39
N LYS A 121 12.32 12.96 26.25
CA LYS A 121 11.30 11.99 25.86
C LYS A 121 10.18 12.63 25.04
N ASN A 122 9.68 13.79 25.47
CA ASN A 122 8.55 14.47 24.84
C ASN A 122 8.91 15.01 23.45
N ALA A 123 10.05 15.70 23.33
CA ALA A 123 10.54 16.20 22.04
C ALA A 123 10.77 15.06 21.03
N LYS A 124 11.29 13.92 21.47
CA LYS A 124 11.45 12.72 20.62
C LYS A 124 10.12 12.15 20.17
N GLN A 125 9.12 12.12 21.06
CA GLN A 125 7.79 11.63 20.72
C GLN A 125 7.13 12.52 19.65
N ASP A 126 7.26 13.83 19.77
CA ASP A 126 6.71 14.77 18.79
C ASP A 126 7.45 14.72 17.44
N LEU A 127 8.78 14.67 17.45
CA LEU A 127 9.56 14.47 16.22
C LEU A 127 9.27 13.11 15.58
N TYR A 128 9.03 12.06 16.37
CA TYR A 128 8.61 10.75 15.87
C TYR A 128 7.19 10.78 15.26
N LEU A 129 6.27 11.55 15.82
CA LEU A 129 4.94 11.76 15.21
C LEU A 129 5.05 12.46 13.86
N LEU A 130 5.90 13.49 13.75
CA LEU A 130 6.17 14.17 12.48
C LEU A 130 6.88 13.27 11.47
N GLN A 131 7.83 12.45 11.92
CA GLN A 131 8.48 11.44 11.09
C GLN A 131 7.44 10.45 10.55
N THR A 132 6.58 9.94 11.43
CA THR A 132 5.50 9.00 11.08
C THR A 132 4.57 9.64 10.04
N LEU A 133 4.20 10.90 10.20
CA LEU A 133 3.37 11.63 9.25
C LEU A 133 4.05 11.72 7.87
N PHE A 134 5.23 12.34 7.80
CA PHE A 134 5.89 12.58 6.51
C PHE A 134 6.35 11.29 5.82
N GLN A 135 6.75 10.27 6.58
CA GLN A 135 7.25 9.01 6.04
C GLN A 135 6.12 8.05 5.69
N ASN A 136 5.17 7.82 6.61
CA ASN A 136 4.15 6.79 6.42
C ASN A 136 2.92 7.30 5.66
N LYS A 137 2.60 8.60 5.73
CA LYS A 137 1.45 9.18 5.00
C LYS A 137 1.85 9.78 3.66
N PHE A 138 2.96 10.51 3.61
CA PHE A 138 3.40 11.18 2.38
C PHE A 138 4.51 10.44 1.63
N GLY A 139 5.13 9.41 2.21
CA GLY A 139 6.21 8.67 1.54
C GLY A 139 7.45 9.51 1.27
N TYR A 140 7.69 10.55 2.06
CA TYR A 140 8.85 11.42 1.91
C TYR A 140 10.10 10.81 2.53
N GLN A 141 11.27 11.11 1.96
CA GLN A 141 12.54 10.75 2.55
C GLN A 141 12.86 11.71 3.70
N ILE A 142 13.11 11.16 4.89
CA ILE A 142 13.36 11.94 6.11
C ILE A 142 14.77 11.68 6.62
N PHE A 143 15.44 12.77 6.98
CA PHE A 143 16.73 12.76 7.66
C PHE A 143 16.52 13.22 9.11
N ASN A 144 16.92 12.38 10.06
CA ASN A 144 16.87 12.69 11.49
C ASN A 144 18.28 12.92 12.03
N THR A 145 18.40 13.83 12.99
CA THR A 145 19.68 14.10 13.67
C THR A 145 19.80 13.45 15.05
N TYR A 146 18.80 12.64 15.42
CA TYR A 146 18.69 11.91 16.69
C TYR A 146 18.45 10.41 16.47
N ASP A 147 18.92 9.58 17.41
CA ASP A 147 18.65 8.13 17.44
C ASP A 147 17.46 7.81 18.35
N LEU A 148 16.59 6.89 17.91
CA LEU A 148 15.45 6.36 18.66
C LEU A 148 15.90 5.41 19.78
N GLN A 149 17.04 4.73 19.61
CA GLN A 149 17.53 3.71 20.55
C GLN A 149 18.46 4.26 21.63
N ASN A 150 19.00 5.48 21.46
CA ASN A 150 19.94 6.07 22.41
C ASN A 150 19.48 7.47 22.89
N PRO A 151 19.27 7.68 24.21
CA PRO A 151 18.80 8.95 24.76
C PRO A 151 19.83 10.08 24.73
N VAL A 152 21.11 9.82 24.46
CA VAL A 152 22.20 10.82 24.58
C VAL A 152 22.75 11.29 23.22
N THR A 153 22.27 10.72 22.11
CA THR A 153 22.81 10.96 20.77
C THR A 153 22.02 12.03 20.03
N GLU A 154 22.21 13.29 20.39
CA GLU A 154 22.03 14.38 19.44
C GLU A 154 23.38 14.59 18.73
N SER A 155 23.39 14.60 17.41
CA SER A 155 24.64 14.61 16.62
C SER A 155 24.81 15.83 15.71
N LEU A 156 23.81 16.72 15.62
CA LEU A 156 23.92 17.89 14.74
C LEU A 156 24.71 19.01 15.42
N ASN A 157 26.02 19.02 15.20
CA ASN A 157 26.82 20.22 15.35
C ASN A 157 26.73 21.08 14.07
N PHE A 158 27.15 22.34 14.15
CA PHE A 158 27.08 23.26 13.00
C PHE A 158 27.83 22.76 11.76
N ASN A 159 28.94 22.05 11.95
CA ASN A 159 29.70 21.47 10.83
C ASN A 159 28.92 20.33 10.17
N GLY A 160 28.21 19.50 10.94
CA GLY A 160 27.34 18.44 10.44
C GLY A 160 26.14 18.98 9.66
N LEU A 161 25.57 20.12 10.06
CA LEU A 161 24.53 20.80 9.27
C LEU A 161 25.09 21.30 7.94
N ASN A 162 26.27 21.90 7.93
CA ASN A 162 26.95 22.31 6.69
C ASN A 162 27.26 21.09 5.80
N GLU A 163 27.82 20.01 6.34
CA GLU A 163 28.11 18.80 5.58
C GLU A 163 26.85 18.15 5.00
N PHE A 164 25.75 18.13 5.77
CA PHE A 164 24.45 17.65 5.28
C PHE A 164 23.97 18.46 4.08
N ILE A 165 24.03 19.79 4.18
CA ILE A 165 23.68 20.71 3.10
C ILE A 165 24.58 20.47 1.88
N LEU A 166 25.91 20.42 2.06
CA LEU A 166 26.85 20.20 0.97
C LEU A 166 26.60 18.85 0.27
N LYS A 167 26.36 17.78 1.05
CA LYS A 167 26.17 16.42 0.53
C LYS A 167 24.89 16.27 -0.31
N HIS A 168 23.79 16.85 0.15
CA HIS A 168 22.47 16.65 -0.47
C HIS A 168 22.09 17.75 -1.47
N CYS A 169 22.78 18.89 -1.46
CA CYS A 169 22.41 20.05 -2.26
C CYS A 169 23.46 20.50 -3.29
N LEU A 170 24.72 20.03 -3.22
CA LEU A 170 25.80 20.39 -4.17
C LEU A 170 26.37 19.22 -4.99
N ASN A 171 25.98 17.97 -4.69
CA ASN A 171 26.47 16.82 -5.45
C ASN A 171 25.73 16.67 -6.79
N LYS A 172 26.43 16.96 -7.89
CA LYS A 172 25.95 16.76 -9.27
C LYS A 172 25.78 15.28 -9.67
N ASP A 173 26.24 14.34 -8.85
CA ASP A 173 26.31 12.90 -9.19
C ASP A 173 25.13 12.06 -8.65
N ASN A 174 24.21 12.63 -7.85
CA ASN A 174 23.00 11.93 -7.40
C ASN A 174 21.78 12.39 -8.21
N ASN A 175 21.12 11.46 -8.90
CA ASN A 175 19.89 11.63 -9.69
C ASN A 175 18.63 12.08 -8.89
N ILE A 176 18.77 12.65 -7.69
CA ILE A 176 17.64 13.04 -6.83
C ILE A 176 17.50 14.56 -6.86
N SER A 177 16.50 15.06 -7.59
CA SER A 177 16.11 16.48 -7.58
C SER A 177 14.99 16.69 -6.57
N TYR A 178 15.24 17.51 -5.55
CA TYR A 178 14.24 17.85 -4.54
C TYR A 178 13.35 18.99 -5.04
N ASP A 179 12.03 18.88 -4.90
CA ASP A 179 11.06 19.90 -5.35
C ASP A 179 10.65 20.89 -4.24
N GLY A 180 11.15 20.68 -3.02
CA GLY A 180 10.98 21.58 -1.88
C GLY A 180 11.89 21.21 -0.72
N LEU A 181 11.90 22.05 0.31
CA LEU A 181 12.64 21.83 1.57
C LEU A 181 11.65 21.86 2.73
N ILE A 182 11.74 20.91 3.65
CA ILE A 182 11.05 20.94 4.94
C ILE A 182 12.10 20.80 6.04
N PHE A 183 12.27 21.86 6.82
CA PHE A 183 13.18 21.89 7.94
C PHE A 183 12.37 22.03 9.23
N VAL A 184 12.49 21.06 10.13
CA VAL A 184 11.82 21.10 11.43
C VAL A 184 12.86 21.19 12.53
N TRP A 185 12.74 22.21 13.38
CA TRP A 185 13.55 22.37 14.58
C TRP A 185 12.68 22.35 15.84
N TYR A 186 13.12 21.58 16.85
CA TYR A 186 12.50 21.49 18.17
C TYR A 186 13.50 21.93 19.26
N GLY A 187 13.19 22.97 20.03
CA GLY A 187 14.08 23.55 21.05
C GLY A 187 13.42 23.84 22.41
N TYR A 188 14.24 24.00 23.44
CA TYR A 188 13.83 24.29 24.83
C TYR A 188 14.64 25.47 25.41
N GLY A 189 13.97 26.44 26.06
CA GLY A 189 14.66 27.49 26.82
C GLY A 189 13.85 28.75 27.15
N ASN A 190 14.41 29.58 28.03
CA ASN A 190 13.81 30.82 28.50
C ASN A 190 14.22 32.00 27.60
N PHE A 191 13.64 32.04 26.40
CA PHE A 191 13.99 33.05 25.39
C PHE A 191 13.04 34.24 25.48
N ASP A 192 13.58 35.45 25.47
CA ASP A 192 12.79 36.68 25.52
C ASP A 192 11.77 36.75 24.37
N ILE A 193 10.64 37.39 24.67
CA ILE A 193 9.37 37.32 23.94
C ILE A 193 9.46 37.88 22.50
N ASN A 194 10.60 38.47 22.11
CA ASN A 194 10.81 39.08 20.81
C ASN A 194 11.73 38.28 19.86
N GLU A 195 12.36 37.17 20.30
CA GLU A 195 13.35 36.45 19.49
C GLU A 195 13.20 34.92 19.59
N GLY A 196 12.05 34.38 19.15
CA GLY A 196 11.89 32.95 18.84
C GLY A 196 12.75 32.46 17.66
N ASP A 197 13.66 33.30 17.18
CA ASP A 197 14.51 33.11 16.01
C ASP A 197 15.90 32.54 16.37
N THR A 198 16.15 32.08 17.60
CA THR A 198 17.49 31.60 18.00
C THR A 198 17.53 30.09 18.24
N MET A 199 18.45 29.42 17.57
CA MET A 199 18.75 28.00 17.70
C MET A 199 20.07 27.80 18.44
N ILE A 200 20.11 26.86 19.38
CA ILE A 200 21.34 26.41 20.03
C ILE A 200 21.68 25.04 19.46
N THR A 201 22.85 24.89 18.86
CA THR A 201 23.33 23.58 18.38
C THR A 201 23.90 22.75 19.52
N SER A 202 24.07 21.44 19.32
CA SER A 202 24.69 20.54 20.31
C SER A 202 26.10 20.98 20.76
N ASP A 203 26.82 21.77 19.96
CA ASP A 203 28.11 22.40 20.29
C ASP A 203 28.02 23.77 20.98
N ASN A 204 26.87 24.14 21.57
CA ASN A 204 26.64 25.40 22.30
C ASN A 204 26.79 26.68 21.47
N LYS A 205 26.65 26.60 20.14
CA LYS A 205 26.63 27.80 19.31
C LYS A 205 25.21 28.29 19.17
N ILE A 206 25.00 29.57 19.49
CA ILE A 206 23.75 30.28 19.23
C ILE A 206 23.78 30.74 17.77
N LYS A 207 22.71 30.46 17.03
CA LYS A 207 22.52 30.86 15.64
C LYS A 207 21.12 31.38 15.42
N HIS A 208 20.97 32.43 14.62
CA HIS A 208 19.64 32.87 14.24
C HIS A 208 19.08 31.95 13.14
N ILE A 209 17.78 31.64 13.20
CA ILE A 209 17.04 30.90 12.18
C ILE A 209 17.18 31.60 10.83
N LYS A 210 17.20 32.94 10.82
CA LYS A 210 17.49 33.74 9.62
C LYS A 210 18.88 33.45 9.04
N ASP A 211 19.88 33.16 9.86
CA ASP A 211 21.20 32.78 9.36
C ASP A 211 21.16 31.40 8.71
N ILE A 212 20.42 30.46 9.29
CA ILE A 212 20.24 29.10 8.73
C ILE A 212 19.42 29.16 7.44
N GLN A 213 18.33 29.93 7.41
CA GLN A 213 17.57 30.23 6.19
C GLN A 213 18.49 30.84 5.13
N ASN A 214 19.29 31.84 5.49
CA ASN A 214 20.26 32.45 4.60
C ASN A 214 21.34 31.46 4.14
N MET A 215 21.73 30.47 4.94
CA MET A 215 22.64 29.41 4.51
C MET A 215 21.98 28.52 3.45
N PHE A 216 20.76 28.04 3.67
CA PHE A 216 20.01 27.28 2.67
C PHE A 216 19.69 28.09 1.40
N VAL A 217 19.50 29.41 1.53
CA VAL A 217 19.15 30.31 0.41
C VAL A 217 20.40 30.79 -0.35
N LYS A 218 21.51 31.13 0.33
CA LYS A 218 22.74 31.66 -0.29
C LYS A 218 23.71 30.59 -0.77
N GLN A 219 23.75 29.41 -0.13
CA GLN A 219 24.74 28.36 -0.47
C GLN A 219 24.24 27.39 -1.55
N ILE A 220 22.98 27.51 -2.02
CA ILE A 220 22.32 26.49 -2.82
C ILE A 220 21.46 27.10 -3.94
N GLU A 221 21.99 27.14 -5.17
CA GLU A 221 21.20 27.49 -6.37
C GLU A 221 20.03 26.50 -6.60
N HIS A 222 20.15 25.25 -6.11
CA HIS A 222 19.19 24.17 -6.33
C HIS A 222 17.77 24.43 -5.82
N PHE A 223 17.58 25.27 -4.81
CA PHE A 223 16.27 25.59 -4.23
C PHE A 223 15.73 26.97 -4.59
N VAL A 224 16.39 27.73 -5.48
CA VAL A 224 15.88 29.02 -5.94
C VAL A 224 14.52 28.83 -6.63
N GLY A 225 13.47 29.50 -6.15
CA GLY A 225 12.11 29.40 -6.69
C GLY A 225 11.32 28.17 -6.28
N LYS A 226 11.83 27.33 -5.35
CA LYS A 226 11.15 26.16 -4.79
C LYS A 226 10.65 26.44 -3.36
N PRO A 227 9.50 25.87 -2.94
CA PRO A 227 8.96 26.09 -1.60
C PRO A 227 9.89 25.55 -0.49
N LYS A 228 10.14 26.38 0.52
CA LYS A 228 10.95 26.06 1.71
C LYS A 228 10.08 26.24 2.94
N ILE A 229 9.82 25.18 3.67
CA ILE A 229 8.98 25.16 4.85
C ILE A 229 9.86 24.98 6.08
N PHE A 230 9.90 25.98 6.95
CA PHE A 230 10.58 25.95 8.23
C PHE A 230 9.53 25.86 9.34
N ILE A 231 9.64 24.82 10.16
CA ILE A 231 8.78 24.59 11.32
C ILE A 231 9.66 24.68 12.56
N ASN A 232 9.37 25.62 13.43
CA ASN A 232 10.11 25.87 14.65
C ASN A 232 9.21 25.68 15.87
N ILE A 233 9.57 24.76 16.75
CA ILE A 233 8.80 24.41 17.94
C ILE A 233 9.65 24.74 19.16
N VAL A 234 9.18 25.68 19.98
CA VAL A 234 9.88 26.16 21.18
C VAL A 234 9.02 25.90 22.42
N THR A 235 9.57 25.21 23.41
CA THR A 235 8.92 25.02 24.72
C THR A 235 9.55 25.95 25.76
N LYS A 236 8.73 26.75 26.46
CA LYS A 236 9.18 27.68 27.52
C LYS A 236 8.84 27.16 28.92
N ARG A 237 9.74 27.40 29.87
CA ARG A 237 9.52 27.16 31.30
C ARG A 237 8.90 28.42 31.92
N GLN A 238 7.83 28.23 32.70
CA GLN A 238 7.22 29.33 33.45
C GLN A 238 8.07 29.60 34.71
N GLU A 239 8.90 30.64 34.70
CA GLU A 239 9.76 30.97 35.84
C GLU A 239 9.08 31.85 36.89
N ASP A 240 8.01 32.58 36.56
CA ASP A 240 7.27 33.45 37.48
C ASP A 240 5.80 33.03 37.67
N GLN A 241 5.40 32.81 38.93
CA GLN A 241 4.03 32.44 39.32
C GLN A 241 2.96 33.51 39.01
N ASN A 242 3.36 34.72 38.58
CA ASN A 242 2.45 35.85 38.32
C ASN A 242 2.34 36.28 36.85
N LYS A 243 2.99 35.58 35.89
CA LYS A 243 2.78 35.80 34.44
C LYS A 243 2.38 34.49 33.77
N LYS A 244 1.12 34.43 33.33
CA LYS A 244 0.60 33.34 32.50
C LYS A 244 1.18 33.50 31.09
N ILE A 245 2.05 32.59 30.67
CA ILE A 245 2.57 32.57 29.29
C ILE A 245 1.48 31.90 28.43
N SER A 246 0.87 32.65 27.51
CA SER A 246 -0.06 32.11 26.52
C SER A 246 0.69 31.28 25.47
N ASN A 247 0.06 30.22 24.96
CA ASN A 247 0.56 29.53 23.77
C ASN A 247 0.49 30.51 22.60
N LYS A 248 1.58 30.64 21.84
CA LYS A 248 1.65 31.55 20.69
C LYS A 248 2.03 30.77 19.44
N VAL A 249 1.26 30.95 18.37
CA VAL A 249 1.59 30.41 17.05
C VAL A 249 1.69 31.58 16.10
N TRP A 250 2.83 31.71 15.45
CA TRP A 250 3.03 32.68 14.38
C TRP A 250 3.34 31.95 13.08
N TYR A 251 2.71 32.43 12.02
CA TYR A 251 2.93 31.96 10.67
C TYR A 251 3.24 33.16 9.79
N SER A 252 4.40 33.12 9.13
CA SER A 252 4.81 34.13 8.16
C SER A 252 5.19 33.46 6.84
N GLN A 253 4.88 34.16 5.76
CA GLN A 253 5.17 33.71 4.41
C GLN A 253 5.89 34.84 3.68
N ASP A 254 7.11 34.57 3.21
CA ASP A 254 7.94 35.52 2.48
C ASP A 254 8.50 34.85 1.24
N THR A 255 8.17 35.36 0.06
CA THR A 255 8.55 34.78 -1.25
C THR A 255 8.20 33.29 -1.40
N ASP A 256 9.20 32.40 -1.30
CA ASP A 256 9.13 30.93 -1.34
C ASP A 256 9.43 30.27 0.02
N ILE A 257 9.55 31.07 1.10
CA ILE A 257 9.83 30.64 2.47
C ILE A 257 8.57 30.72 3.33
N PHE A 258 8.29 29.63 4.03
CA PHE A 258 7.15 29.43 4.91
C PHE A 258 7.66 29.18 6.32
N ASN A 259 7.43 30.10 7.24
CA ASN A 259 7.88 30.00 8.60
C ASN A 259 6.69 29.78 9.52
N ILE A 260 6.64 28.61 10.14
CA ILE A 260 5.71 28.30 11.22
C ILE A 260 6.54 28.28 12.48
N SER A 261 6.24 29.12 13.47
CA SER A 261 6.76 28.85 14.81
C SER A 261 5.72 28.84 15.90
N ILE A 262 5.96 27.94 16.84
CA ILE A 262 5.01 27.51 17.86
C ILE A 262 5.73 27.62 19.19
N VAL A 263 5.19 28.45 20.09
CA VAL A 263 5.62 28.55 21.48
C VAL A 263 4.60 27.89 22.38
N LEU A 264 5.06 26.88 23.11
CA LEU A 264 4.27 26.12 24.06
C LEU A 264 4.65 26.53 25.49
N SER A 265 3.66 26.88 26.31
CA SER A 265 3.85 27.12 27.74
C SER A 265 3.64 25.84 28.54
N ASN A 266 4.55 25.56 29.47
CA ASN A 266 4.47 24.39 30.32
C ASN A 266 3.48 24.61 31.46
N THR A 267 2.32 23.94 31.45
CA THR A 267 1.45 23.80 32.62
C THR A 267 1.37 22.33 32.99
N GLU A 268 1.79 21.97 34.20
CA GLU A 268 1.91 20.59 34.72
C GLU A 268 0.58 19.79 34.80
N SER A 269 -0.50 20.19 34.12
CA SER A 269 -1.83 19.60 34.30
C SER A 269 -2.80 19.62 33.09
N ILE A 270 -2.32 19.81 31.86
CA ILE A 270 -3.14 19.60 30.64
C ILE A 270 -2.42 18.60 29.75
N ASP A 271 -3.14 17.55 29.29
CA ASP A 271 -2.67 16.47 28.40
C ASP A 271 -1.58 16.94 27.41
N GLU A 272 -0.31 16.69 27.78
CA GLU A 272 0.90 17.38 27.29
C GLU A 272 1.31 17.07 25.83
N HIS A 273 0.39 16.61 24.98
CA HIS A 273 0.64 16.22 23.59
C HIS A 273 -0.38 16.79 22.59
N SER A 274 -1.25 17.72 22.99
CA SER A 274 -2.40 18.09 22.16
C SER A 274 -1.99 18.75 20.84
N PHE A 275 -0.96 19.60 20.81
CA PHE A 275 -0.70 20.43 19.63
C PHE A 275 -0.11 19.66 18.44
N ILE A 276 1.03 18.96 18.59
CA ILE A 276 1.64 18.20 17.47
C ILE A 276 0.75 17.03 17.04
N LYS A 277 0.06 16.39 17.98
CA LYS A 277 -0.96 15.39 17.68
C LYS A 277 -2.11 15.97 16.86
N THR A 278 -2.63 17.14 17.25
CA THR A 278 -3.67 17.86 16.48
C THR A 278 -3.14 18.31 15.13
N PHE A 279 -1.90 18.79 15.05
CA PHE A 279 -1.24 19.18 13.81
C PHE A 279 -1.16 18.00 12.82
N CYS A 280 -0.66 16.85 13.27
CA CYS A 280 -0.63 15.63 12.46
C CYS A 280 -2.03 15.18 12.06
N GLN A 281 -3.00 15.16 12.99
CA GLN A 281 -4.39 14.75 12.70
C GLN A 281 -5.07 15.67 11.68
N VAL A 282 -4.87 16.98 11.77
CA VAL A 282 -5.47 17.94 10.83
C VAL A 282 -4.80 17.82 9.46
N ILE A 283 -3.48 17.63 9.38
CA ILE A 283 -2.81 17.35 8.10
C ILE A 283 -3.37 16.05 7.48
N GLU A 284 -3.48 14.98 8.27
CA GLU A 284 -4.00 13.68 7.79
C GLU A 284 -5.43 13.76 7.26
N ASN A 285 -6.28 14.58 7.90
CA ASN A 285 -7.68 14.75 7.50
C ASN A 285 -7.86 15.73 6.35
N ASN A 286 -6.83 16.49 5.97
CA ASN A 286 -6.90 17.56 4.99
C ASN A 286 -5.77 17.50 3.94
N ILE A 287 -5.33 16.29 3.57
CA ILE A 287 -4.23 16.06 2.61
C ILE A 287 -4.46 16.79 1.28
N ASP A 288 -5.70 16.92 0.83
CA ASP A 288 -6.06 17.59 -0.44
C ASP A 288 -6.23 19.12 -0.31
N LYS A 289 -5.92 19.68 0.87
CA LYS A 289 -6.06 21.12 1.15
C LYS A 289 -4.71 21.82 1.13
N SER A 290 -4.75 23.12 0.88
CA SER A 290 -3.55 23.96 0.94
C SER A 290 -2.99 23.99 2.36
N LEU A 291 -1.67 24.04 2.50
CA LEU A 291 -0.96 24.17 3.76
C LEU A 291 -1.45 25.36 4.59
N ASP A 292 -1.81 26.48 3.95
CA ASP A 292 -2.40 27.65 4.62
C ASP A 292 -3.74 27.31 5.32
N LEU A 293 -4.68 26.65 4.63
CA LEU A 293 -5.93 26.17 5.21
C LEU A 293 -5.69 25.17 6.36
N ILE A 294 -4.73 24.27 6.18
CA ILE A 294 -4.36 23.28 7.19
C ILE A 294 -3.85 23.98 8.45
N ILE A 295 -2.92 24.94 8.31
CA ILE A 295 -2.36 25.70 9.44
C ILE A 295 -3.47 26.49 10.13
N LYS A 296 -4.35 27.17 9.38
CA LYS A 296 -5.51 27.88 9.95
C LYS A 296 -6.42 26.96 10.74
N GLN A 297 -6.63 25.73 10.28
CA GLN A 297 -7.46 24.75 10.98
C GLN A 297 -6.75 24.16 12.21
N VAL A 298 -5.43 23.95 12.16
CA VAL A 298 -4.66 23.57 13.35
C VAL A 298 -4.72 24.66 14.40
N ILE A 299 -4.48 25.91 14.01
CA ILE A 299 -4.55 27.07 14.92
C ILE A 299 -5.95 27.16 15.53
N LYS A 300 -7.01 27.08 14.71
CA LYS A 300 -8.39 27.09 15.21
C LYS A 300 -8.65 25.98 16.22
N ASN A 301 -8.29 24.74 15.88
CA ASN A 301 -8.53 23.59 16.75
C ASN A 301 -7.68 23.65 18.04
N ALA A 302 -6.48 24.23 17.98
CA ALA A 302 -5.63 24.44 19.14
C ALA A 302 -6.16 25.57 20.03
N CYS A 303 -6.61 26.68 19.45
CA CYS A 303 -7.22 27.82 20.16
C CYS A 303 -8.56 27.44 20.82
N ASP A 304 -9.38 26.60 20.19
CA ASP A 304 -10.65 26.11 20.77
C ASP A 304 -10.41 25.19 21.99
N GLN A 305 -9.23 24.57 22.10
CA GLN A 305 -8.84 23.71 23.22
C GLN A 305 -8.12 24.46 24.36
N SER A 306 -7.55 25.64 24.11
CA SER A 306 -6.87 26.47 25.12
C SER A 306 -7.45 27.88 25.15
N LEU A 307 -8.24 28.19 26.18
CA LEU A 307 -8.64 29.57 26.50
C LEU A 307 -7.37 30.44 26.61
N GLU A 308 -7.22 31.39 25.68
CA GLU A 308 -6.16 32.43 25.58
C GLU A 308 -4.87 32.03 24.81
N ALA A 309 -4.95 31.89 23.48
CA ALA A 309 -3.79 31.93 22.59
C ALA A 309 -3.81 33.21 21.74
N ASP A 310 -2.75 34.03 21.81
CA ASP A 310 -2.59 35.20 20.94
C ASP A 310 -2.04 34.74 19.59
N VAL A 311 -2.80 34.99 18.52
CA VAL A 311 -2.41 34.66 17.14
C VAL A 311 -2.03 35.95 16.42
N GLU A 312 -0.75 36.13 16.10
CA GLU A 312 -0.27 37.20 15.24
C GLU A 312 0.00 36.66 13.83
N GLN A 313 -0.64 37.26 12.83
CA GLN A 313 -0.50 36.88 11.42
C GLN A 313 0.15 38.04 10.64
N THR A 314 1.32 37.79 10.05
CA THR A 314 2.02 38.75 9.20
C THR A 314 2.17 38.15 7.81
N ILE A 315 1.35 38.62 6.86
CA ILE A 315 1.40 38.19 5.45
C ILE A 315 2.15 39.25 4.64
N HIS A 316 3.28 38.89 4.03
CA HIS A 316 3.91 39.67 2.98
C HIS A 316 3.61 39.07 1.59
N ILE A 317 3.78 39.85 0.53
CA ILE A 317 3.39 39.52 -0.86
C ILE A 317 4.17 38.28 -1.36
N THR A 318 3.48 37.21 -1.75
CA THR A 318 4.10 35.90 -2.09
C THR A 318 3.82 35.45 -3.52
N HIS A 319 4.75 34.67 -4.10
CA HIS A 319 4.60 34.04 -5.44
C HIS A 319 3.73 32.77 -5.42
N PHE A 320 3.58 32.11 -4.26
CA PHE A 320 2.78 30.90 -4.08
C PHE A 320 1.59 31.17 -3.15
N THR A 321 0.37 31.04 -3.65
CA THR A 321 -0.85 31.29 -2.85
C THR A 321 -1.37 30.02 -2.18
N ASN A 322 -1.07 28.83 -2.72
CA ASN A 322 -1.49 27.54 -2.17
C ASN A 322 -0.39 26.47 -2.35
N ILE A 323 0.19 26.00 -1.24
CA ILE A 323 1.07 24.82 -1.23
C ILE A 323 0.26 23.57 -0.90
N TYR A 324 0.44 22.49 -1.64
CA TYR A 324 -0.14 21.18 -1.35
C TYR A 324 0.97 20.18 -1.07
N LEU A 325 0.83 19.40 -0.02
CA LEU A 325 1.68 18.25 0.23
C LEU A 325 1.05 17.05 -0.48
N SER A 326 1.73 16.49 -1.47
CA SER A 326 1.26 15.32 -2.23
C SER A 326 2.12 14.12 -1.85
N PRO A 327 1.51 12.94 -1.61
CA PRO A 327 2.28 11.71 -1.49
C PRO A 327 3.25 11.53 -2.66
N SER A 328 4.51 11.23 -2.37
CA SER A 328 5.55 11.06 -3.38
C SER A 328 5.31 9.77 -4.16
N ILE A 329 5.28 9.86 -5.50
CA ILE A 329 5.39 8.71 -6.40
C ILE A 329 6.80 8.79 -6.97
N LEU A 330 7.73 7.97 -6.50
CA LEU A 330 9.09 7.92 -7.04
C LEU A 330 9.05 7.32 -8.46
N MET A 331 9.21 8.17 -9.48
CA MET A 331 9.59 7.76 -10.84
C MET A 331 10.81 8.58 -11.26
N ASN A 332 11.87 7.88 -11.66
CA ASN A 332 13.01 8.44 -12.38
C ASN A 332 12.52 8.94 -13.74
N ASP A 333 12.63 10.24 -13.99
CA ASP A 333 12.49 10.83 -15.30
C ASP A 333 13.67 10.47 -16.22
N ASN A 334 13.37 10.24 -17.48
CA ASN A 334 14.09 10.85 -18.60
C ASN A 334 13.14 10.92 -19.80
N ASP A 335 12.84 12.15 -20.20
CA ASP A 335 12.33 12.66 -21.48
C ASP A 335 11.17 11.88 -22.16
N ASP A 336 10.04 12.49 -22.54
CA ASP A 336 9.96 13.65 -23.40
C ASP A 336 8.48 14.02 -23.61
N THR A 337 8.24 15.26 -24.06
CA THR A 337 6.98 15.85 -24.58
C THR A 337 5.96 16.45 -23.61
N LYS A 338 6.09 17.78 -23.51
CA LYS A 338 5.02 18.75 -23.73
C LYS A 338 3.83 18.15 -24.52
N ASN A 339 2.68 18.05 -23.85
CA ASN A 339 1.36 18.48 -24.33
C ASN A 339 0.34 18.20 -23.21
N ALA A 340 0.27 19.11 -22.25
CA ALA A 340 -0.93 19.25 -21.44
C ALA A 340 -1.93 20.04 -22.27
N THR A 341 -3.03 19.39 -22.66
CA THR A 341 -4.42 19.88 -22.63
C THR A 341 -5.25 19.09 -23.63
N GLU A 342 -5.71 17.90 -23.21
CA GLU A 342 -7.05 17.34 -23.47
C GLU A 342 -7.07 15.86 -23.08
N SER A 343 -8.09 15.47 -22.32
CA SER A 343 -8.36 14.13 -21.75
C SER A 343 -7.64 13.76 -20.44
N MET A 344 -8.07 14.35 -19.32
CA MET A 344 -8.01 13.63 -18.03
C MET A 344 -9.20 12.66 -17.97
N GLY A 345 -9.10 11.58 -18.71
CA GLY A 345 -9.84 10.35 -18.47
C GLY A 345 -8.92 9.37 -17.76
N ASN A 346 -9.26 9.01 -16.52
CA ASN A 346 -8.89 7.77 -15.82
C ASN A 346 -7.69 6.97 -16.39
N ASN A 347 -6.47 7.47 -16.22
CA ASN A 347 -5.28 6.62 -16.35
C ASN A 347 -5.08 5.87 -15.03
N THR A 348 -5.84 4.80 -14.87
CA THR A 348 -5.40 3.65 -14.07
C THR A 348 -4.04 3.26 -14.64
N LEU A 349 -2.98 3.20 -13.82
CA LEU A 349 -1.71 2.61 -14.24
C LEU A 349 -2.03 1.28 -14.93
N ASP A 350 -1.55 1.12 -16.17
CA ASP A 350 -1.79 -0.04 -17.01
C ASP A 350 -1.12 -1.28 -16.45
N ILE A 351 -1.74 -1.87 -15.43
CA ILE A 351 -1.26 -3.04 -14.72
C ILE A 351 -2.29 -4.15 -14.88
N LEU A 352 -1.80 -5.39 -14.79
CA LEU A 352 -2.56 -6.64 -14.70
C LEU A 352 -3.99 -6.40 -14.20
N SER A 353 -4.99 -6.56 -15.05
CA SER A 353 -6.39 -6.30 -14.74
C SER A 353 -6.83 -7.33 -13.72
N LEU A 354 -6.66 -7.02 -12.44
CA LEU A 354 -7.02 -7.88 -11.30
C LEU A 354 -8.54 -8.03 -11.12
N LYS A 355 -9.37 -7.70 -12.13
CA LYS A 355 -10.84 -7.69 -12.05
C LYS A 355 -11.47 -9.08 -11.94
N ARG A 356 -10.77 -10.16 -12.33
CA ARG A 356 -11.34 -11.52 -12.39
C ARG A 356 -10.48 -12.57 -11.70
N HIS A 357 -9.17 -12.57 -11.97
CA HIS A 357 -8.23 -13.52 -11.36
C HIS A 357 -7.29 -12.80 -10.40
N TRP A 358 -7.26 -13.25 -9.15
CA TRP A 358 -6.49 -12.59 -8.08
C TRP A 358 -5.90 -13.57 -7.05
N GLY A 359 -6.13 -14.87 -7.22
CA GLY A 359 -5.59 -15.90 -6.35
C GLY A 359 -4.06 -16.02 -6.44
N SER A 360 -3.44 -16.62 -5.43
CA SER A 360 -1.98 -16.85 -5.42
C SER A 360 -1.49 -17.61 -6.66
N GLN A 361 -2.27 -18.57 -7.16
CA GLN A 361 -1.92 -19.33 -8.38
C GLN A 361 -1.89 -18.43 -9.63
N TRP A 362 -2.82 -17.49 -9.75
CA TRP A 362 -2.84 -16.52 -10.86
C TRP A 362 -1.58 -15.64 -10.86
N ARG A 363 -1.19 -15.14 -9.68
CA ARG A 363 0.04 -14.34 -9.54
C ARG A 363 1.29 -15.14 -9.87
N LYS A 364 1.35 -16.40 -9.41
CA LYS A 364 2.43 -17.35 -9.73
C LYS A 364 2.58 -17.61 -11.22
N VAL A 365 1.49 -17.97 -11.89
CA VAL A 365 1.53 -18.24 -13.34
C VAL A 365 1.83 -16.97 -14.12
N SER A 366 1.36 -15.80 -13.66
CA SER A 366 1.68 -14.51 -14.28
C SER A 366 3.17 -14.18 -14.15
N ALA A 367 3.77 -14.37 -12.98
CA ALA A 367 5.21 -14.19 -12.76
C ALA A 367 6.05 -15.20 -13.55
N GLU A 368 5.58 -16.44 -13.73
CA GLU A 368 6.25 -17.40 -14.62
C GLU A 368 6.13 -16.97 -16.09
N ALA A 369 4.96 -16.51 -16.53
CA ALA A 369 4.73 -16.05 -17.89
C ALA A 369 5.68 -14.91 -18.25
N THR A 370 5.84 -13.95 -17.35
CA THR A 370 6.72 -12.79 -17.57
C THR A 370 8.19 -13.22 -17.63
N LYS A 371 8.61 -14.17 -16.79
CA LYS A 371 9.94 -14.82 -16.92
C LYS A 371 10.12 -15.47 -18.29
N ARG A 372 9.10 -16.16 -18.82
CA ARG A 372 9.18 -16.77 -20.16
C ARG A 372 9.27 -15.72 -21.27
N VAL A 373 8.52 -14.62 -21.14
CA VAL A 373 8.61 -13.49 -22.08
C VAL A 373 10.04 -12.96 -22.16
N GLU A 374 10.68 -12.68 -21.01
CA GLU A 374 12.07 -12.19 -21.01
C GLU A 374 13.07 -13.24 -21.49
N GLN A 375 12.89 -14.52 -21.18
CA GLN A 375 13.74 -15.59 -21.71
C GLN A 375 13.65 -15.69 -23.24
N MET A 376 12.45 -15.58 -23.81
CA MET A 376 12.25 -15.59 -25.26
C MET A 376 12.89 -14.36 -25.91
N ARG A 377 12.69 -13.17 -25.33
CA ARG A 377 13.32 -11.93 -25.81
C ARG A 377 14.84 -12.00 -25.80
N ASN A 378 15.44 -12.49 -24.71
CA ASN A 378 16.90 -12.65 -24.60
C ASN A 378 17.48 -13.65 -25.60
N LYS A 379 16.67 -14.60 -26.09
CA LYS A 379 17.03 -15.57 -27.14
C LYS A 379 16.65 -15.12 -28.54
N ASN A 380 16.09 -13.91 -28.72
CA ASN A 380 15.52 -13.42 -29.97
C ASN A 380 14.45 -14.38 -30.57
N GLU A 381 13.72 -15.08 -29.70
CA GLU A 381 12.61 -15.93 -30.10
C GLU A 381 11.33 -15.09 -30.25
N ILE A 382 10.49 -15.49 -31.21
CA ILE A 382 9.21 -14.83 -31.50
C ILE A 382 8.04 -15.77 -31.23
N GLY A 383 6.90 -15.20 -30.81
CA GLY A 383 5.71 -15.99 -30.56
C GLY A 383 4.77 -15.39 -29.52
N LEU A 384 3.97 -16.26 -28.90
CA LEU A 384 3.04 -15.92 -27.83
C LEU A 384 3.37 -16.67 -26.54
N VAL A 385 3.22 -15.99 -25.42
CA VAL A 385 3.03 -16.60 -24.11
C VAL A 385 1.59 -16.33 -23.68
N ILE A 386 0.85 -17.37 -23.28
CA ILE A 386 -0.57 -17.25 -22.95
C ILE A 386 -0.79 -17.84 -21.56
N VAL A 387 -1.42 -17.06 -20.69
CA VAL A 387 -1.93 -17.50 -19.39
C VAL A 387 -3.44 -17.58 -19.50
N ALA A 388 -4.03 -18.73 -19.21
CA ALA A 388 -5.45 -18.93 -19.39
C ALA A 388 -6.05 -19.85 -18.34
N LYS A 389 -7.23 -19.50 -17.81
CA LYS A 389 -7.97 -20.34 -16.85
C LYS A 389 -8.52 -21.59 -17.52
N ASN A 390 -8.25 -22.75 -16.93
CA ASN A 390 -8.73 -24.06 -17.36
C ASN A 390 -10.25 -24.17 -17.16
N THR A 391 -11.04 -23.77 -18.16
CA THR A 391 -12.48 -24.01 -18.13
C THR A 391 -12.78 -25.41 -18.68
N TYR A 392 -13.65 -26.15 -17.99
CA TYR A 392 -14.11 -27.48 -18.42
C TYR A 392 -14.75 -27.43 -19.83
N GLU A 393 -15.28 -26.26 -20.22
CA GLU A 393 -15.78 -25.95 -21.57
C GLU A 393 -14.75 -26.23 -22.69
N TRP A 394 -13.45 -26.06 -22.42
CA TRP A 394 -12.41 -26.37 -23.41
C TRP A 394 -12.29 -27.88 -23.65
N LYS A 395 -12.57 -28.70 -22.64
CA LYS A 395 -12.60 -30.17 -22.78
C LYS A 395 -13.87 -30.67 -23.48
N THR A 396 -15.02 -30.00 -23.31
CA THR A 396 -16.25 -30.43 -23.98
C THR A 396 -16.28 -30.03 -25.47
N MET A 397 -15.58 -28.97 -25.89
CA MET A 397 -15.33 -28.71 -27.32
C MET A 397 -14.49 -29.80 -28.02
N ILE A 398 -13.75 -30.64 -27.26
CA ILE A 398 -12.98 -31.77 -27.80
C ILE A 398 -13.92 -32.88 -28.31
N ASN A 399 -15.18 -32.93 -27.85
CA ASN A 399 -16.14 -33.97 -28.21
C ASN A 399 -17.12 -33.60 -29.33
N ILE A 400 -16.98 -32.41 -29.96
CA ILE A 400 -17.82 -32.03 -31.11
C ILE A 400 -16.95 -31.96 -32.38
N ASN A 401 -17.19 -32.94 -33.25
CA ASN A 401 -16.82 -33.02 -34.67
C ASN A 401 -15.38 -33.40 -35.05
N SER A 402 -15.05 -34.68 -34.86
CA SER A 402 -14.01 -35.37 -35.63
C SER A 402 -14.51 -35.84 -37.01
N ASN A 403 -15.27 -35.03 -37.75
CA ASN A 403 -15.63 -35.34 -39.14
C ASN A 403 -16.03 -34.08 -39.92
N LYS A 404 -15.25 -33.80 -40.97
CA LYS A 404 -15.28 -32.67 -41.93
C LYS A 404 -14.49 -31.44 -41.49
N ILE A 405 -13.42 -31.14 -42.24
CA ILE A 405 -13.21 -29.86 -42.96
C ILE A 405 -12.03 -30.06 -43.94
N ASN A 406 -12.31 -29.84 -45.23
CA ASN A 406 -11.32 -29.54 -46.28
C ASN A 406 -11.08 -28.01 -46.29
N ASP A 407 -9.93 -27.61 -46.83
CA ASP A 407 -9.51 -26.26 -47.23
C ASP A 407 -9.00 -25.28 -46.16
N ASN A 408 -7.67 -25.14 -46.12
CA ASN A 408 -6.82 -23.93 -45.93
C ASN A 408 -7.16 -22.85 -44.88
N SER A 409 -8.01 -23.10 -43.89
CA SER A 409 -8.10 -22.32 -42.65
C SER A 409 -7.88 -23.24 -41.44
N LEU A 410 -6.75 -23.12 -40.74
CA LEU A 410 -6.53 -23.84 -39.47
C LEU A 410 -7.32 -23.15 -38.34
N PRO A 411 -8.35 -23.79 -37.75
CA PRO A 411 -9.33 -23.10 -36.91
C PRO A 411 -9.13 -23.39 -35.40
N LEU A 412 -9.48 -22.41 -34.56
CA LEU A 412 -9.63 -22.47 -33.09
C LEU A 412 -8.36 -22.66 -32.22
N PHE A 413 -8.24 -21.84 -31.17
CA PHE A 413 -7.20 -21.92 -30.12
C PHE A 413 -7.04 -23.33 -29.51
N SER A 414 -8.15 -24.09 -29.41
CA SER A 414 -8.19 -25.46 -28.89
C SER A 414 -7.41 -26.47 -29.75
N MET A 415 -7.38 -26.30 -31.08
CA MET A 415 -6.61 -27.16 -31.96
C MET A 415 -5.11 -26.84 -31.89
N LEU A 416 -4.76 -25.56 -31.71
CA LEU A 416 -3.37 -25.13 -31.53
C LEU A 416 -2.75 -25.71 -30.25
N ILE A 417 -3.39 -25.58 -29.09
CA ILE A 417 -2.82 -26.05 -27.80
C ILE A 417 -2.74 -27.57 -27.61
N ASN A 418 -3.40 -28.33 -28.49
CA ASN A 418 -3.32 -29.80 -28.55
C ASN A 418 -2.17 -30.29 -29.46
N ASP A 419 -1.45 -29.39 -30.11
CA ASP A 419 -0.19 -29.70 -30.76
C ASP A 419 0.86 -30.10 -29.71
N ASN A 420 1.35 -31.35 -29.78
CA ASN A 420 2.36 -31.88 -28.85
C ASN A 420 3.69 -31.11 -28.91
N THR A 421 3.87 -30.22 -29.87
CA THR A 421 5.07 -29.37 -30.00
C THR A 421 5.01 -28.09 -29.17
N ILE A 422 3.85 -27.75 -28.59
CA ILE A 422 3.67 -26.54 -27.77
C ILE A 422 4.06 -26.83 -26.32
N GLU A 423 4.92 -25.98 -25.77
CA GLU A 423 5.25 -26.07 -24.35
C GLU A 423 4.05 -25.58 -23.52
N LYS A 424 3.58 -26.43 -22.60
CA LYS A 424 2.50 -26.10 -21.67
C LYS A 424 2.80 -26.54 -20.25
N LYS A 425 2.41 -25.73 -19.28
CA LYS A 425 2.60 -26.00 -17.84
C LYS A 425 1.35 -25.62 -17.05
N LEU A 426 0.93 -26.48 -16.13
CA LEU A 426 -0.24 -26.29 -15.29
C LEU A 426 0.16 -25.66 -13.93
N PHE A 427 -0.63 -24.67 -13.50
CA PHE A 427 -0.52 -23.96 -12.23
C PHE A 427 -1.90 -23.89 -11.56
N GLY A 428 -2.24 -24.90 -10.76
CA GLY A 428 -3.58 -25.01 -10.17
C GLY A 428 -4.64 -25.12 -11.26
N GLU A 429 -5.53 -24.12 -11.36
CA GLU A 429 -6.55 -24.03 -12.41
C GLU A 429 -6.09 -23.27 -13.66
N TYR A 430 -4.84 -22.79 -13.74
CA TYR A 430 -4.37 -21.98 -14.87
C TYR A 430 -3.33 -22.72 -15.69
N TRP A 431 -3.39 -22.55 -17.01
CA TRP A 431 -2.37 -23.04 -17.93
C TRP A 431 -1.52 -21.90 -18.44
N LEU A 432 -0.22 -22.19 -18.53
CA LEU A 432 0.76 -21.40 -19.27
C LEU A 432 1.07 -22.12 -20.59
N TYR A 433 0.94 -21.42 -21.71
CA TYR A 433 1.29 -21.92 -23.04
C TYR A 433 2.37 -21.05 -23.66
N VAL A 434 3.32 -21.66 -24.37
CA VAL A 434 4.35 -20.97 -25.14
C VAL A 434 4.31 -21.44 -26.59
N ILE A 435 3.97 -20.53 -27.50
CA ILE A 435 3.77 -20.82 -28.91
C ILE A 435 4.80 -20.04 -29.72
N LYS A 436 5.76 -20.73 -30.34
CA LYS A 436 6.82 -20.09 -31.12
C LYS A 436 6.48 -20.08 -32.62
N ARG A 437 5.82 -19.02 -33.09
CA ARG A 437 5.45 -18.84 -34.51
C ARG A 437 5.51 -17.36 -34.89
N LYS A 438 5.84 -17.10 -36.16
CA LYS A 438 5.93 -15.73 -36.71
C LYS A 438 4.56 -15.10 -36.96
N LEU A 439 3.61 -15.89 -37.43
CA LEU A 439 2.23 -15.47 -37.69
C LEU A 439 1.30 -16.40 -36.93
N ILE A 440 0.43 -15.82 -36.11
CA ILE A 440 -0.60 -16.54 -35.36
C ILE A 440 -1.94 -15.87 -35.64
N ILE A 441 -2.85 -16.66 -36.20
CA ILE A 441 -4.21 -16.24 -36.55
C ILE A 441 -5.16 -17.07 -35.71
N PHE A 442 -6.04 -16.40 -34.97
CA PHE A 442 -7.15 -17.08 -34.31
C PHE A 442 -8.48 -16.71 -34.96
N ASP A 443 -9.29 -17.73 -35.26
CA ASP A 443 -10.62 -17.53 -35.83
C ASP A 443 -11.66 -17.18 -34.76
N GLU A 444 -11.55 -17.75 -33.55
CA GLU A 444 -12.32 -17.41 -32.33
C GLU A 444 -11.41 -17.49 -31.08
N ILE A 445 -11.52 -16.53 -30.17
CA ILE A 445 -10.74 -16.49 -28.91
C ILE A 445 -11.67 -16.31 -27.71
N ASN A 446 -11.78 -17.37 -26.90
CA ASN A 446 -12.38 -17.34 -25.56
C ASN A 446 -11.31 -17.70 -24.51
N ILE A 447 -10.33 -16.82 -24.35
CA ILE A 447 -9.25 -16.98 -23.38
C ILE A 447 -9.59 -16.12 -22.16
N ASP A 448 -9.97 -16.76 -21.05
CA ASP A 448 -10.08 -16.07 -19.76
C ASP A 448 -8.68 -15.96 -19.13
N GLY A 449 -7.94 -14.94 -19.56
CA GLY A 449 -6.62 -14.63 -19.03
C GLY A 449 -5.83 -13.59 -19.86
N ASN A 450 -4.50 -13.71 -19.84
CA ASN A 450 -3.56 -12.74 -20.41
C ASN A 450 -2.77 -13.34 -21.58
N ILE A 451 -2.54 -12.52 -22.61
CA ILE A 451 -1.70 -12.87 -23.76
C ILE A 451 -0.51 -11.92 -23.80
N TYR A 452 0.69 -12.47 -24.00
CA TYR A 452 1.92 -11.73 -24.20
C TYR A 452 2.41 -12.00 -25.62
N VAL A 453 2.41 -10.98 -26.46
CA VAL A 453 2.81 -11.02 -27.87
C VAL A 453 4.25 -10.57 -28.00
N ILE A 454 5.11 -11.48 -28.45
CA ILE A 454 6.57 -11.31 -28.50
C ILE A 454 7.00 -11.26 -29.97
N ASP A 455 7.14 -10.04 -30.49
CA ASP A 455 7.73 -9.73 -31.80
C ASP A 455 7.18 -10.58 -32.97
N CYS A 456 5.93 -11.02 -32.86
CA CYS A 456 5.21 -11.78 -33.87
C CYS A 456 3.98 -11.02 -34.40
N GLU A 457 3.44 -11.51 -35.51
CA GLU A 457 2.20 -11.00 -36.08
C GLU A 457 1.01 -11.76 -35.50
N PHE A 458 0.12 -11.01 -34.85
CA PHE A 458 -1.07 -11.52 -34.17
C PHE A 458 -2.33 -10.96 -34.84
N GLN A 459 -3.06 -11.86 -35.51
CA GLN A 459 -4.27 -11.54 -36.27
C GLN A 459 -5.48 -12.28 -35.71
N TYR A 460 -6.66 -11.74 -36.00
CA TYR A 460 -7.91 -12.29 -35.51
C TYR A 460 -9.06 -12.07 -36.49
N LYS A 461 -9.95 -13.08 -36.63
CA LYS A 461 -11.03 -13.06 -37.65
C LYS A 461 -12.45 -12.83 -37.10
N SER A 462 -12.84 -13.34 -35.93
CA SER A 462 -14.22 -13.11 -35.38
C SER A 462 -14.43 -13.50 -33.90
N ASN A 463 -15.36 -12.79 -33.23
CA ASN A 463 -15.71 -12.81 -31.78
C ASN A 463 -14.61 -13.05 -30.68
N PHE A 464 -14.32 -12.00 -29.88
CA PHE A 464 -13.61 -12.08 -28.60
C PHE A 464 -14.62 -12.15 -27.47
N LYS A 465 -14.49 -13.15 -26.61
CA LYS A 465 -15.16 -13.16 -25.30
C LYS A 465 -14.12 -13.42 -24.22
N ASN A 466 -14.25 -12.72 -23.09
CA ASN A 466 -13.53 -12.96 -21.84
C ASN A 466 -12.00 -12.72 -21.80
N LEU A 467 -11.37 -12.14 -22.83
CA LEU A 467 -9.94 -11.76 -22.75
C LEU A 467 -9.72 -10.57 -21.80
N GLN A 468 -8.71 -10.68 -20.92
CA GLN A 468 -8.41 -9.62 -19.96
C GLN A 468 -7.47 -8.56 -20.54
N GLN A 469 -6.26 -8.95 -20.91
CA GLN A 469 -5.23 -8.03 -21.39
C GLN A 469 -4.29 -8.66 -22.41
N ILE A 470 -3.76 -7.80 -23.29
CA ILE A 470 -2.71 -8.14 -24.24
C ILE A 470 -1.50 -7.26 -23.96
N PHE A 471 -0.38 -7.90 -23.65
CA PHE A 471 0.93 -7.25 -23.52
C PHE A 471 1.69 -7.43 -24.82
N VAL A 472 2.31 -6.37 -25.33
CA VAL A 472 3.00 -6.41 -26.63
C VAL A 472 4.41 -5.88 -26.53
N THR A 473 5.37 -6.61 -27.10
CA THR A 473 6.74 -6.12 -27.26
C THR A 473 6.84 -5.17 -28.45
N LYS A 474 7.94 -4.40 -28.52
CA LYS A 474 8.12 -3.29 -29.47
C LYS A 474 7.90 -3.66 -30.94
N ASN A 475 8.27 -4.87 -31.37
CA ASN A 475 8.17 -5.29 -32.78
C ASN A 475 6.93 -6.16 -33.06
N ALA A 476 6.03 -6.33 -32.10
CA ALA A 476 4.81 -7.10 -32.31
C ALA A 476 3.84 -6.37 -33.26
N ILE A 477 3.30 -7.09 -34.23
CA ILE A 477 2.32 -6.56 -35.20
C ILE A 477 0.94 -7.07 -34.77
N ILE A 478 0.09 -6.17 -34.28
CA ILE A 478 -1.28 -6.48 -33.88
C ILE A 478 -2.26 -5.94 -34.91
N ASP A 479 -3.19 -6.79 -35.34
CA ASP A 479 -4.31 -6.42 -36.20
C ASP A 479 -5.08 -5.20 -35.67
N GLN A 480 -5.45 -4.29 -36.58
CA GLN A 480 -6.16 -3.06 -36.26
C GLN A 480 -7.54 -3.31 -35.66
N GLN A 481 -8.22 -4.40 -36.00
CA GLN A 481 -9.51 -4.74 -35.39
C GLN A 481 -9.35 -5.06 -33.91
N LEU A 482 -8.30 -5.81 -33.56
CA LEU A 482 -7.90 -6.14 -32.20
C LEU A 482 -7.61 -4.89 -31.35
N LYS A 483 -6.89 -3.91 -31.93
CA LYS A 483 -6.60 -2.61 -31.30
C LYS A 483 -7.86 -1.83 -30.89
N LYS A 484 -8.96 -1.99 -31.63
CA LYS A 484 -10.23 -1.30 -31.35
C LYS A 484 -11.05 -1.99 -30.26
N SER A 485 -10.84 -3.29 -30.04
CA SER A 485 -11.67 -4.11 -29.15
C SER A 485 -11.07 -4.34 -27.77
N ILE A 486 -9.74 -4.31 -27.64
CA ILE A 486 -9.03 -4.66 -26.39
C ILE A 486 -7.94 -3.64 -26.09
N LYS A 487 -7.74 -3.33 -24.81
CA LYS A 487 -6.63 -2.48 -24.35
C LYS A 487 -5.30 -3.21 -24.56
N ILE A 488 -4.45 -2.64 -25.39
CA ILE A 488 -3.10 -3.13 -25.64
C ILE A 488 -2.15 -2.41 -24.70
N ILE A 489 -1.37 -3.19 -23.95
CA ILE A 489 -0.40 -2.69 -22.99
C ILE A 489 1.00 -2.89 -23.56
N GLN A 490 1.75 -1.79 -23.65
CA GLN A 490 3.14 -1.87 -24.08
C GLN A 490 3.97 -2.56 -23.00
N TRP A 491 4.77 -3.54 -23.41
CA TRP A 491 5.65 -4.25 -22.49
C TRP A 491 6.68 -3.32 -21.87
N ASP A 492 6.78 -3.40 -20.55
CA ASP A 492 7.74 -2.66 -19.72
C ASP A 492 8.38 -3.68 -18.78
N VAL A 493 9.70 -3.85 -18.89
CA VAL A 493 10.44 -4.88 -18.15
C VAL A 493 10.34 -4.64 -16.65
N LYS A 494 10.40 -3.38 -16.20
CA LYS A 494 10.37 -3.05 -14.78
C LYS A 494 8.99 -3.37 -14.18
N LEU A 495 7.93 -2.86 -14.79
CA LEU A 495 6.56 -3.00 -14.28
C LEU A 495 5.95 -4.38 -14.51
N HIS A 496 6.23 -5.02 -15.65
CA HIS A 496 5.58 -6.28 -16.04
C HIS A 496 6.44 -7.51 -15.76
N HIS A 497 7.76 -7.38 -15.57
CA HIS A 497 8.63 -8.50 -15.22
C HIS A 497 9.25 -8.34 -13.82
N ASP A 498 10.06 -7.31 -13.58
CA ASP A 498 10.87 -7.22 -12.37
C ASP A 498 10.03 -7.11 -11.09
N ILE A 499 9.01 -6.24 -11.09
CA ILE A 499 8.14 -6.04 -9.92
C ILE A 499 7.32 -7.31 -9.61
N PRO A 500 6.56 -7.92 -10.55
CA PRO A 500 5.85 -9.16 -10.27
C PRO A 500 6.76 -10.30 -9.78
N ILE A 501 7.99 -10.39 -10.29
CA ILE A 501 8.95 -11.41 -9.84
C ILE A 501 9.42 -11.15 -8.41
N GLN A 502 9.74 -9.91 -8.05
CA GLN A 502 10.12 -9.56 -6.68
C GLN A 502 8.99 -9.79 -5.69
N LEU A 503 7.76 -9.39 -6.05
CA LEU A 503 6.56 -9.68 -5.25
C LEU A 503 6.39 -11.19 -5.07
N GLN A 504 6.54 -11.98 -6.13
CA GLN A 504 6.44 -13.44 -6.07
C GLN A 504 7.56 -14.07 -5.20
N ASP A 505 8.79 -13.55 -5.26
CA ASP A 505 9.90 -14.00 -4.43
C ASP A 505 9.63 -13.75 -2.93
N PHE A 506 9.08 -12.59 -2.57
CA PHE A 506 8.65 -12.33 -1.20
C PHE A 506 7.52 -13.26 -0.74
N GLU A 507 6.52 -13.53 -1.59
CA GLU A 507 5.46 -14.52 -1.27
C GLU A 507 6.03 -15.93 -1.07
N ASP A 508 6.98 -16.36 -1.89
CA ASP A 508 7.55 -17.70 -1.77
C ASP A 508 8.45 -17.82 -0.52
N LYS A 509 9.21 -16.78 -0.18
CA LYS A 509 10.00 -16.71 1.08
C LYS A 509 9.11 -16.69 2.32
N GLU A 510 8.04 -15.90 2.28
CA GLU A 510 7.01 -15.87 3.33
C GLU A 510 6.45 -17.27 3.57
N LYS A 511 6.06 -17.98 2.50
CA LYS A 511 5.48 -19.31 2.59
C LYS A 511 6.44 -20.31 3.25
N ILE A 512 7.74 -20.22 2.95
CA ILE A 512 8.77 -21.06 3.60
C ILE A 512 8.80 -20.75 5.11
N CYS A 513 8.92 -19.48 5.49
CA CYS A 513 8.93 -19.06 6.89
C CYS A 513 7.69 -19.53 7.65
N THR A 514 6.50 -19.37 7.06
CA THR A 514 5.24 -19.81 7.67
C THR A 514 5.17 -21.34 7.82
N THR A 515 5.71 -22.09 6.86
CA THR A 515 5.82 -23.56 6.97
C THR A 515 6.75 -23.98 8.11
N GLU A 516 7.84 -23.24 8.31
CA GLU A 516 8.80 -23.42 9.42
C GLU A 516 8.30 -22.81 10.75
N LYS A 517 7.09 -22.22 10.77
CA LYS A 517 6.51 -21.48 11.90
C LYS A 517 7.35 -20.29 12.38
N ASN A 518 8.20 -19.76 11.51
CA ASN A 518 8.98 -18.55 11.77
C ASN A 518 8.18 -17.30 11.35
N PHE A 519 7.24 -16.92 12.20
CA PHE A 519 6.30 -15.83 11.88
C PHE A 519 6.93 -14.43 11.86
N ASN A 520 8.05 -14.22 12.56
CA ASN A 520 8.72 -12.91 12.57
C ASN A 520 9.41 -12.63 11.23
N ASP A 521 10.11 -13.62 10.67
CA ASP A 521 10.76 -13.47 9.36
C ASP A 521 9.73 -13.39 8.23
N SER A 522 8.62 -14.14 8.36
CA SER A 522 7.45 -14.02 7.48
C SER A 522 6.95 -12.57 7.41
N LEU A 523 6.79 -11.89 8.55
CA LEU A 523 6.38 -10.47 8.60
C LEU A 523 7.40 -9.54 7.91
N ILE A 524 8.70 -9.79 8.02
CA ILE A 524 9.73 -8.97 7.37
C ILE A 524 9.59 -9.05 5.84
N TYR A 525 9.39 -10.24 5.27
CA TYR A 525 9.19 -10.39 3.83
C TYR A 525 7.89 -9.76 3.37
N LEU A 526 6.81 -9.88 4.15
CA LEU A 526 5.54 -9.23 3.85
C LEU A 526 5.59 -7.71 3.95
N GLN A 527 6.37 -7.15 4.88
CA GLN A 527 6.62 -5.71 4.95
C GLN A 527 7.39 -5.21 3.73
N LYS A 528 8.37 -5.98 3.23
CA LYS A 528 9.07 -5.67 1.97
C LYS A 528 8.13 -5.74 0.77
N TYR A 529 7.28 -6.77 0.70
CA TYR A 529 6.24 -6.87 -0.32
C TYR A 529 5.31 -5.65 -0.28
N LEU A 530 4.82 -5.29 0.92
CA LEU A 530 3.93 -4.14 1.12
C LEU A 530 4.60 -2.85 0.67
N GLN A 531 5.84 -2.61 1.07
CA GLN A 531 6.60 -1.42 0.70
C GLN A 531 6.80 -1.35 -0.82
N LEU A 532 7.16 -2.46 -1.47
CA LEU A 532 7.32 -2.53 -2.92
C LEU A 532 6.01 -2.21 -3.64
N ALA A 533 4.90 -2.79 -3.17
CA ALA A 533 3.58 -2.55 -3.74
C ALA A 533 3.15 -1.08 -3.57
N ILE A 534 3.36 -0.48 -2.41
CA ILE A 534 3.04 0.93 -2.15
C ILE A 534 3.90 1.85 -3.03
N ASN A 535 5.21 1.64 -3.05
CA ASN A 535 6.13 2.49 -3.81
C ASN A 535 5.86 2.45 -5.32
N THR A 536 5.44 1.29 -5.83
CA THR A 536 5.21 1.10 -7.27
C THR A 536 3.81 1.53 -7.70
N PHE A 537 2.80 1.26 -6.87
CA PHE A 537 1.40 1.33 -7.29
C PHE A 537 0.50 2.23 -6.43
N GLY A 538 1.00 2.71 -5.29
CA GLY A 538 0.27 3.53 -4.34
C GLY A 538 -0.59 2.73 -3.35
N LEU A 539 -1.06 3.44 -2.30
CA LEU A 539 -1.73 2.87 -1.13
C LEU A 539 -3.05 2.15 -1.41
N LYS A 540 -3.73 2.52 -2.50
CA LYS A 540 -5.04 1.95 -2.86
C LYS A 540 -4.92 0.78 -3.83
N HIS A 541 -3.72 0.35 -4.18
CA HIS A 541 -3.58 -0.72 -5.17
C HIS A 541 -3.97 -2.10 -4.60
N PRO A 542 -4.58 -3.00 -5.38
CA PRO A 542 -4.96 -4.34 -4.90
C PRO A 542 -3.79 -5.18 -4.37
N TYR A 543 -2.56 -4.96 -4.86
CA TYR A 543 -1.37 -5.60 -4.27
C TYR A 543 -1.15 -5.19 -2.81
N VAL A 544 -1.46 -3.95 -2.42
CA VAL A 544 -1.41 -3.50 -1.02
C VAL A 544 -2.44 -4.24 -0.18
N ALA A 545 -3.65 -4.45 -0.70
CA ALA A 545 -4.66 -5.25 -0.02
C ALA A 545 -4.22 -6.71 0.18
N ILE A 546 -3.62 -7.33 -0.85
CA ILE A 546 -3.05 -8.69 -0.76
C ILE A 546 -2.00 -8.74 0.36
N ALA A 547 -1.10 -7.76 0.43
CA ALA A 547 -0.08 -7.68 1.46
C ALA A 547 -0.71 -7.60 2.86
N TYR A 548 -1.67 -6.71 3.07
CA TYR A 548 -2.38 -6.60 4.34
C TYR A 548 -3.10 -7.89 4.72
N ASN A 549 -3.76 -8.54 3.76
CA ASN A 549 -4.38 -9.85 4.02
C ASN A 549 -3.35 -10.89 4.47
N MET A 550 -2.19 -10.99 3.81
CA MET A 550 -1.14 -11.94 4.20
C MET A 550 -0.56 -11.62 5.58
N ILE A 551 -0.34 -10.33 5.88
CA ILE A 551 0.13 -9.89 7.20
C ILE A 551 -0.90 -10.26 8.28
N GLY A 552 -2.19 -10.03 8.01
CA GLY A 552 -3.29 -10.41 8.89
C GLY A 552 -3.31 -11.91 9.20
N ILE A 553 -3.07 -12.77 8.18
CA ILE A 553 -2.96 -14.22 8.34
C ILE A 553 -1.82 -14.59 9.29
N VAL A 554 -0.65 -13.95 9.15
CA VAL A 554 0.50 -14.22 10.03
C VAL A 554 0.20 -13.78 11.46
N HIS A 555 -0.42 -12.63 11.68
CA HIS A 555 -0.84 -12.20 13.02
C HIS A 555 -1.89 -13.14 13.63
N TYR A 556 -2.83 -13.65 12.82
CA TYR A 556 -3.79 -14.66 13.28
C TYR A 556 -3.09 -15.92 13.79
N TYR A 557 -2.11 -16.46 13.05
CA TYR A 557 -1.34 -17.63 13.50
C TYR A 557 -0.50 -17.35 14.75
N LYS A 558 -0.04 -16.10 14.95
CA LYS A 558 0.59 -15.64 16.18
C LYS A 558 -0.39 -15.45 17.35
N LYS A 559 -1.68 -15.68 17.15
CA LYS A 559 -2.76 -15.43 18.12
C LYS A 559 -2.90 -13.95 18.51
N ASP A 560 -2.42 -13.06 17.65
CA ASP A 560 -2.55 -11.62 17.76
C ASP A 560 -3.78 -11.14 16.98
N PHE A 561 -4.94 -11.37 17.57
CA PHE A 561 -6.23 -11.14 16.92
C PHE A 561 -6.58 -9.66 16.74
N ILE A 562 -5.89 -8.74 17.41
CA ILE A 562 -6.11 -7.29 17.26
C ILE A 562 -5.49 -6.85 15.94
N ASN A 563 -4.20 -7.12 15.74
CA ASN A 563 -3.50 -6.76 14.52
C ASN A 563 -4.04 -7.56 13.31
N ALA A 564 -4.40 -8.83 13.49
CA ALA A 564 -5.02 -9.62 12.42
C ALA A 564 -6.29 -8.92 11.88
N MET A 565 -7.18 -8.48 12.78
CA MET A 565 -8.40 -7.77 12.42
C MET A 565 -8.11 -6.45 11.72
N GLU A 566 -7.21 -5.63 12.27
CA GLU A 566 -6.84 -4.34 11.68
C GLU A 566 -6.35 -4.49 10.23
N PHE A 567 -5.49 -5.48 9.97
CA PHE A 567 -4.97 -5.72 8.63
C PHE A 567 -6.03 -6.30 7.68
N TYR A 568 -6.93 -7.16 8.15
CA TYR A 568 -8.06 -7.62 7.34
C TYR A 568 -9.01 -6.48 6.98
N GLU A 569 -9.32 -5.58 7.91
CA GLU A 569 -10.16 -4.41 7.66
C GLU A 569 -9.51 -3.43 6.66
N LYS A 570 -8.20 -3.18 6.79
CA LYS A 570 -7.44 -2.37 5.82
C LYS A 570 -7.49 -2.98 4.42
N SER A 571 -7.29 -4.29 4.30
CA SER A 571 -7.40 -5.00 3.03
C SER A 571 -8.81 -4.91 2.46
N LEU A 572 -9.82 -5.16 3.29
CA LEU A 572 -11.23 -5.14 2.92
C LEU A 572 -11.63 -3.78 2.38
N LYS A 573 -11.25 -2.69 3.06
CA LYS A 573 -11.52 -1.32 2.63
C LYS A 573 -10.96 -1.06 1.22
N ILE A 574 -9.69 -1.41 0.98
CA ILE A 574 -9.07 -1.21 -0.34
C ILE A 574 -9.82 -2.00 -1.42
N ILE A 575 -10.19 -3.25 -1.15
CA ILE A 575 -10.86 -4.08 -2.15
C ILE A 575 -12.28 -3.60 -2.44
N ILE A 576 -13.05 -3.21 -1.41
CA ILE A 576 -14.39 -2.65 -1.59
C ILE A 576 -14.30 -1.33 -2.37
N ASP A 577 -13.36 -0.45 -2.03
CA ASP A 577 -13.19 0.84 -2.71
C ASP A 577 -12.86 0.68 -4.20
N ASN A 578 -12.11 -0.37 -4.59
CA ASN A 578 -11.71 -0.60 -5.98
C ASN A 578 -12.70 -1.43 -6.80
N PHE A 579 -13.34 -2.42 -6.20
CA PHE A 579 -14.10 -3.44 -6.92
C PHE A 579 -15.54 -3.60 -6.44
N GLY A 580 -15.92 -2.94 -5.35
CA GLY A 580 -17.22 -3.08 -4.70
C GLY A 580 -17.33 -4.31 -3.79
N GLU A 581 -18.47 -4.41 -3.10
CA GLU A 581 -18.74 -5.45 -2.09
C GLU A 581 -18.93 -6.84 -2.69
N ASN A 582 -19.49 -6.92 -3.91
CA ASN A 582 -19.72 -8.18 -4.62
C ASN A 582 -18.47 -8.61 -5.38
N TYR A 583 -17.34 -8.75 -4.69
CA TYR A 583 -16.08 -9.19 -5.27
C TYR A 583 -15.54 -10.42 -4.54
N ALA A 584 -14.97 -11.37 -5.28
CA ALA A 584 -14.57 -12.65 -4.70
C ALA A 584 -13.55 -12.52 -3.55
N PHE A 585 -12.67 -11.52 -3.59
CA PHE A 585 -11.72 -11.29 -2.49
C PHE A 585 -12.39 -10.78 -1.21
N VAL A 586 -13.50 -10.05 -1.31
CA VAL A 586 -14.30 -9.66 -0.14
C VAL A 586 -14.77 -10.89 0.62
N SER A 587 -15.25 -11.92 -0.09
CA SER A 587 -15.69 -13.17 0.56
C SER A 587 -14.57 -13.88 1.32
N GLN A 588 -13.33 -13.84 0.82
CA GLN A 588 -12.19 -14.41 1.54
C GLN A 588 -11.84 -13.59 2.78
N LEU A 589 -11.91 -12.27 2.71
CA LEU A 589 -11.64 -11.39 3.85
C LEU A 589 -12.72 -11.55 4.93
N TYR A 590 -13.99 -11.67 4.55
CA TYR A 590 -15.06 -12.01 5.49
C TYR A 590 -14.84 -13.36 6.15
N HIS A 591 -14.44 -14.40 5.40
CA HIS A 591 -14.04 -15.66 6.02
C HIS A 591 -12.89 -15.49 7.03
N ASN A 592 -11.85 -14.75 6.66
CA ASN A 592 -10.70 -14.49 7.56
C ASN A 592 -11.09 -13.69 8.81
N ILE A 593 -12.08 -12.80 8.71
CA ILE A 593 -12.64 -12.07 9.85
C ILE A 593 -13.51 -13.00 10.72
N ALA A 594 -14.30 -13.89 10.08
CA ALA A 594 -15.14 -14.86 10.78
C ALA A 594 -14.31 -15.78 11.69
N ILE A 595 -13.20 -16.34 11.20
CA ILE A 595 -12.32 -17.20 12.00
C ILE A 595 -11.68 -16.48 13.18
N VAL A 596 -11.47 -15.16 13.09
CA VAL A 596 -10.99 -14.36 14.23
C VAL A 596 -12.08 -14.22 15.29
N TYR A 597 -13.34 -14.09 14.89
CA TYR A 597 -14.47 -14.06 15.82
C TYR A 597 -14.75 -15.44 16.44
N GLU A 598 -14.57 -16.53 15.70
CA GLU A 598 -14.63 -17.91 16.23
C GLU A 598 -13.59 -18.12 17.33
N ASP A 599 -12.33 -17.77 17.08
CA ASP A 599 -11.25 -17.88 18.07
C ASP A 599 -11.50 -16.98 19.31
N LYS A 600 -12.34 -15.94 19.18
CA LYS A 600 -12.80 -15.08 20.29
C LYS A 600 -14.10 -15.58 20.94
N ASN A 601 -14.66 -16.70 20.48
CA ASN A 601 -15.96 -17.26 20.88
C ASN A 601 -17.17 -16.32 20.62
N ASP A 602 -17.05 -15.35 19.70
CA ASP A 602 -18.18 -14.52 19.25
C ASP A 602 -18.81 -15.14 18.00
N PHE A 603 -19.48 -16.28 18.21
CA PHE A 603 -20.06 -17.07 17.12
C PHE A 603 -21.16 -16.33 16.35
N ASN A 604 -21.86 -15.38 16.97
CA ASN A 604 -22.88 -14.59 16.29
C ASN A 604 -22.27 -13.77 15.15
N LYS A 605 -21.16 -13.07 15.42
CA LYS A 605 -20.45 -12.32 14.37
C LYS A 605 -19.77 -13.25 13.37
N ALA A 606 -19.18 -14.35 13.84
CA ALA A 606 -18.58 -15.33 12.93
C ALA A 606 -19.60 -15.84 11.89
N PHE A 607 -20.81 -16.18 12.32
CA PHE A 607 -21.88 -16.64 11.44
C PHE A 607 -22.33 -15.57 10.45
N GLU A 608 -22.45 -14.31 10.88
CA GLU A 608 -22.75 -13.19 9.99
C GLU A 608 -21.70 -13.06 8.87
N TYR A 609 -20.41 -13.10 9.22
CA TYR A 609 -19.34 -12.97 8.24
C TYR A 609 -19.24 -14.20 7.30
N HIS A 610 -19.44 -15.42 7.81
CA HIS A 610 -19.51 -16.62 6.95
C HIS A 610 -20.69 -16.58 5.99
N GLU A 611 -21.86 -16.13 6.46
CA GLU A 611 -23.05 -15.96 5.62
C GLU A 611 -22.82 -14.91 4.53
N ASN A 612 -22.21 -13.77 4.89
CA ASN A 612 -21.83 -12.75 3.93
C ASN A 612 -20.84 -13.28 2.87
N ALA A 613 -19.82 -14.04 3.29
CA ALA A 613 -18.87 -14.68 2.38
C ALA A 613 -19.56 -15.67 1.42
N LEU A 614 -20.45 -16.52 1.95
CA LEU A 614 -21.22 -17.48 1.18
C LEU A 614 -22.13 -16.79 0.16
N ASN A 615 -22.85 -15.75 0.58
CA ASN A 615 -23.76 -14.98 -0.26
C ASN A 615 -23.03 -14.32 -1.43
N ILE A 616 -21.86 -13.74 -1.19
CA ILE A 616 -21.03 -13.16 -2.26
C ILE A 616 -20.61 -14.24 -3.26
N ARG A 617 -20.12 -15.40 -2.79
CA ARG A 617 -19.66 -16.48 -3.67
C ARG A 617 -20.79 -17.09 -4.49
N SER A 618 -21.96 -17.32 -3.88
CA SER A 618 -23.15 -17.81 -4.58
C SER A 618 -23.62 -16.82 -5.65
N LYS A 619 -23.65 -15.52 -5.35
CA LYS A 619 -24.01 -14.49 -6.34
C LYS A 619 -23.04 -14.40 -7.52
N LEU A 620 -21.74 -14.53 -7.25
CA LEU A 620 -20.71 -14.37 -8.27
C LEU A 620 -20.54 -15.59 -9.18
N PHE A 621 -20.63 -16.78 -8.62
CA PHE A 621 -20.25 -18.01 -9.32
C PHE A 621 -21.41 -18.99 -9.52
N GLY A 622 -22.57 -18.73 -8.91
CA GLY A 622 -23.67 -19.68 -8.83
C GLY A 622 -23.46 -20.73 -7.72
N ASP A 623 -24.53 -21.43 -7.38
CA ASP A 623 -24.56 -22.32 -6.22
C ASP A 623 -23.72 -23.60 -6.37
N ASN A 624 -23.41 -24.01 -7.60
CA ASN A 624 -22.63 -25.22 -7.90
C ASN A 624 -21.15 -24.91 -8.19
N HIS A 625 -20.56 -23.94 -7.50
CA HIS A 625 -19.16 -23.56 -7.65
C HIS A 625 -18.31 -24.02 -6.45
N ASN A 626 -17.05 -24.41 -6.68
CA ASN A 626 -16.17 -24.88 -5.60
C ASN A 626 -16.02 -23.87 -4.45
N GLY A 627 -15.92 -22.57 -4.75
CA GLY A 627 -15.86 -21.54 -3.71
C GLY A 627 -17.10 -21.47 -2.81
N VAL A 628 -18.28 -21.83 -3.33
CA VAL A 628 -19.51 -21.95 -2.53
C VAL A 628 -19.42 -23.18 -1.62
N ALA A 629 -18.92 -24.30 -2.15
CA ALA A 629 -18.67 -25.49 -1.35
C ALA A 629 -17.68 -25.22 -0.20
N ASP A 630 -16.60 -24.49 -0.47
CA ASP A 630 -15.63 -24.08 0.56
C ASP A 630 -16.28 -23.20 1.63
N SER A 631 -17.11 -22.22 1.24
CA SER A 631 -17.87 -21.41 2.21
C SER A 631 -18.85 -22.24 3.04
N CYS A 632 -19.53 -23.22 2.44
CA CYS A 632 -20.42 -24.12 3.16
C CYS A 632 -19.62 -24.99 4.16
N ASP A 633 -18.47 -25.51 3.77
CA ASP A 633 -17.60 -26.26 4.67
C ASP A 633 -17.13 -25.39 5.85
N TYR A 634 -16.61 -24.19 5.60
CA TYR A 634 -16.19 -23.26 6.66
C TYR A 634 -17.33 -22.89 7.62
N TYR A 635 -18.52 -22.60 7.09
CA TYR A 635 -19.67 -22.31 7.94
C TYR A 635 -20.12 -23.55 8.72
N GLY A 636 -20.06 -24.73 8.10
CA GLY A 636 -20.30 -26.01 8.78
C GLY A 636 -19.34 -26.23 9.96
N ASN A 637 -18.05 -25.94 9.79
CA ASN A 637 -17.03 -26.03 10.84
C ASN A 637 -17.35 -25.08 12.00
N ALA A 638 -17.63 -23.81 11.71
CA ALA A 638 -17.99 -22.83 12.74
C ALA A 638 -19.27 -23.24 13.51
N LEU A 639 -20.26 -23.83 12.83
CA LEU A 639 -21.48 -24.34 13.46
C LEU A 639 -21.20 -25.56 14.34
N CYS A 640 -20.31 -26.46 13.89
CA CYS A 640 -19.83 -27.60 14.67
C CYS A 640 -19.12 -27.14 15.95
N ASP A 641 -18.24 -26.15 15.85
CA ASP A 641 -17.47 -25.62 16.99
C ASP A 641 -18.37 -24.93 18.02
N ASN A 642 -19.45 -24.28 17.57
CA ASN A 642 -20.50 -23.75 18.45
C ASN A 642 -21.49 -24.82 18.97
N GLY A 643 -21.33 -26.10 18.58
CA GLY A 643 -22.20 -27.21 18.99
C GLY A 643 -23.53 -27.33 18.23
N ASN A 644 -23.76 -26.54 17.18
CA ASN A 644 -24.94 -26.64 16.31
C ASN A 644 -24.74 -27.70 15.20
N TYR A 645 -24.59 -28.95 15.61
CA TYR A 645 -24.25 -30.07 14.73
C TYR A 645 -25.31 -30.34 13.66
N SER A 646 -26.61 -30.13 13.96
CA SER A 646 -27.69 -30.34 12.99
C SER A 646 -27.57 -29.39 11.80
N LYS A 647 -27.32 -28.10 12.04
CA LYS A 647 -27.14 -27.12 10.97
C LYS A 647 -25.80 -27.33 10.25
N ALA A 648 -24.75 -27.74 10.97
CA ALA A 648 -23.47 -28.09 10.35
C ALA A 648 -23.61 -29.21 9.31
N ILE A 649 -24.39 -30.25 9.62
CA ILE A 649 -24.68 -31.35 8.67
C ILE A 649 -25.31 -30.83 7.38
N GLU A 650 -26.27 -29.91 7.44
CA GLU A 650 -26.91 -29.32 6.24
C GLU A 650 -25.88 -28.65 5.33
N PHE A 651 -24.97 -27.85 5.91
CA PHE A 651 -23.92 -27.17 5.16
C PHE A 651 -22.86 -28.13 4.62
N TYR A 652 -22.42 -29.12 5.39
CA TYR A 652 -21.49 -30.13 4.90
C TYR A 652 -22.10 -30.98 3.78
N GLN A 653 -23.38 -31.34 3.87
CA GLN A 653 -24.07 -32.06 2.78
C GLN A 653 -24.15 -31.22 1.50
N LYS A 654 -24.42 -29.91 1.64
CA LYS A 654 -24.40 -28.98 0.50
C LYS A 654 -23.00 -28.91 -0.12
N ALA A 655 -21.95 -28.74 0.70
CA ALA A 655 -20.57 -28.74 0.22
C ALA A 655 -20.19 -30.07 -0.45
N LEU A 656 -20.57 -31.20 0.15
CA LEU A 656 -20.26 -32.55 -0.33
C LEU A 656 -20.86 -32.80 -1.70
N LYS A 657 -22.14 -32.43 -1.89
CA LYS A 657 -22.81 -32.54 -3.19
C LYS A 657 -22.04 -31.79 -4.28
N ILE A 658 -21.68 -30.54 -4.02
CA ILE A 658 -20.95 -29.72 -4.99
C ILE A 658 -19.56 -30.31 -5.28
N LYS A 659 -18.80 -30.72 -4.27
CA LYS A 659 -17.44 -31.26 -4.47
C LYS A 659 -17.46 -32.63 -5.18
N LEU A 660 -18.47 -33.46 -4.92
CA LEU A 660 -18.68 -34.71 -5.66
C LEU A 660 -18.97 -34.44 -7.14
N ASP A 661 -19.83 -33.46 -7.44
CA ASP A 661 -20.17 -33.10 -8.82
C ASP A 661 -18.96 -32.56 -9.60
N ILE A 662 -18.05 -31.82 -8.94
CA ILE A 662 -16.89 -31.19 -9.58
C ILE A 662 -15.68 -32.13 -9.70
N PHE A 663 -15.34 -32.84 -8.61
CA PHE A 663 -14.07 -33.59 -8.50
C PHE A 663 -14.26 -35.11 -8.46
N GLY A 664 -15.47 -35.59 -8.20
CA GLY A 664 -15.76 -37.01 -8.02
C GLY A 664 -15.37 -37.53 -6.63
N ILE A 665 -15.56 -38.84 -6.43
CA ILE A 665 -15.47 -39.49 -5.11
C ILE A 665 -14.05 -39.58 -4.54
N ASN A 666 -13.02 -39.62 -5.40
CA ASN A 666 -11.62 -39.83 -4.99
C ASN A 666 -10.85 -38.51 -4.76
N ASP A 667 -11.57 -37.44 -4.39
CA ASP A 667 -10.96 -36.15 -4.03
C ASP A 667 -10.72 -36.04 -2.53
N GLU A 668 -9.61 -35.41 -2.14
CA GLU A 668 -9.25 -35.24 -0.74
C GLU A 668 -10.31 -34.45 0.05
N ASN A 669 -10.88 -33.41 -0.56
CA ASN A 669 -11.87 -32.57 0.11
C ASN A 669 -13.19 -33.32 0.35
N VAL A 670 -13.55 -34.24 -0.54
CA VAL A 670 -14.70 -35.13 -0.35
C VAL A 670 -14.45 -36.04 0.86
N GLY A 671 -13.24 -36.60 0.98
CA GLY A 671 -12.84 -37.36 2.16
C GLY A 671 -12.90 -36.56 3.46
N ASN A 672 -12.52 -35.28 3.43
CA ASN A 672 -12.61 -34.39 4.59
C ASN A 672 -14.07 -34.11 4.98
N LEU A 673 -14.95 -33.84 4.01
CA LEU A 673 -16.38 -33.60 4.27
C LEU A 673 -17.07 -34.83 4.87
N TYR A 674 -16.76 -36.04 4.39
CA TYR A 674 -17.26 -37.26 5.04
C TYR A 674 -16.75 -37.41 6.47
N ASN A 675 -15.49 -37.07 6.75
CA ASN A 675 -15.00 -37.08 8.12
C ASN A 675 -15.73 -36.06 9.01
N ASN A 676 -15.98 -34.84 8.50
CA ASN A 676 -16.70 -33.79 9.24
C ASN A 676 -18.17 -34.16 9.48
N LEU A 677 -18.84 -34.77 8.50
CA LEU A 677 -20.18 -35.34 8.65
C LEU A 677 -20.20 -36.47 9.69
N GLY A 678 -19.20 -37.34 9.67
CA GLY A 678 -19.03 -38.41 10.65
C GLY A 678 -18.98 -37.84 12.07
N PHE A 679 -18.15 -36.82 12.28
CA PHE A 679 -18.04 -36.14 13.57
C PHE A 679 -19.35 -35.47 14.01
N ALA A 680 -20.02 -34.74 13.11
CA ALA A 680 -21.28 -34.09 13.44
C ALA A 680 -22.39 -35.10 13.77
N HIS A 681 -22.43 -36.25 13.08
CA HIS A 681 -23.35 -37.34 13.39
C HIS A 681 -23.03 -38.02 14.73
N GLU A 682 -21.75 -38.24 15.04
CA GLU A 682 -21.28 -38.76 16.33
C GLU A 682 -21.76 -37.86 17.48
N LYS A 683 -21.59 -36.54 17.37
CA LYS A 683 -22.06 -35.59 18.40
C LYS A 683 -23.58 -35.51 18.55
N LEU A 684 -24.33 -35.96 17.54
CA LEU A 684 -25.78 -36.15 17.62
C LEU A 684 -26.19 -37.58 18.01
N THR A 685 -25.24 -38.42 18.43
CA THR A 685 -25.43 -39.84 18.78
C THR A 685 -26.09 -40.68 17.67
N LYS A 686 -25.91 -40.26 16.40
CA LYS A 686 -26.37 -40.97 15.20
C LYS A 686 -25.28 -41.94 14.73
N ASN A 687 -24.95 -42.91 15.57
CA ASN A 687 -23.74 -43.71 15.44
C ASN A 687 -23.63 -44.46 14.11
N GLU A 688 -24.72 -45.07 13.62
CA GLU A 688 -24.73 -45.77 12.33
C GLU A 688 -24.30 -44.87 11.15
N LYS A 689 -24.83 -43.64 11.11
CA LYS A 689 -24.49 -42.66 10.06
C LYS A 689 -23.06 -42.17 10.18
N ALA A 690 -22.59 -41.98 11.41
CA ALA A 690 -21.21 -41.56 11.65
C ALA A 690 -20.21 -42.63 11.21
N ILE A 691 -20.48 -43.91 11.50
CA ILE A 691 -19.69 -45.05 11.03
C ILE A 691 -19.66 -45.09 9.50
N GLU A 692 -20.82 -44.98 8.82
CA GLU A 692 -20.90 -44.97 7.36
C GLU A 692 -20.03 -43.84 6.75
N CYS A 693 -20.12 -42.65 7.33
CA CYS A 693 -19.34 -41.49 6.90
C CYS A 693 -17.83 -41.72 7.11
N TYR A 694 -17.41 -42.18 8.29
CA TYR A 694 -16.01 -42.45 8.58
C TYR A 694 -15.43 -43.60 7.74
N GLU A 695 -16.19 -44.67 7.48
CA GLU A 695 -15.77 -45.76 6.58
C GLU A 695 -15.57 -45.26 5.14
N THR A 696 -16.45 -44.36 4.68
CA THR A 696 -16.33 -43.74 3.36
C THR A 696 -15.10 -42.83 3.30
N ALA A 697 -14.87 -41.99 4.32
CA ALA A 697 -13.67 -41.18 4.45
C ALA A 697 -12.38 -42.04 4.47
N LEU A 698 -12.42 -43.18 5.17
CA LEU A 698 -11.29 -44.13 5.23
C LEU A 698 -10.96 -44.70 3.85
N LYS A 699 -11.98 -45.16 3.11
CA LYS A 699 -11.81 -45.69 1.74
C LYS A 699 -11.15 -44.67 0.81
N ILE A 700 -11.62 -43.42 0.86
CA ILE A 700 -11.06 -42.32 0.05
C ILE A 700 -9.61 -42.04 0.45
N ARG A 701 -9.32 -41.88 1.74
CA ARG A 701 -7.96 -41.58 2.23
C ARG A 701 -6.97 -42.70 1.93
N LEU A 702 -7.39 -43.96 2.02
CA LEU A 702 -6.58 -45.11 1.61
C LEU A 702 -6.27 -45.09 0.11
N ALA A 703 -7.24 -44.72 -0.73
CA ALA A 703 -7.05 -44.63 -2.17
C ALA A 703 -6.07 -43.51 -2.58
N ILE A 704 -6.12 -42.35 -1.89
CA ILE A 704 -5.28 -41.19 -2.20
C ILE A 704 -3.87 -41.33 -1.62
N PHE A 705 -3.76 -41.70 -0.33
CA PHE A 705 -2.50 -41.63 0.41
C PHE A 705 -1.84 -42.99 0.66
N GLY A 706 -2.55 -44.09 0.40
CA GLY A 706 -2.12 -45.43 0.81
C GLY A 706 -2.31 -45.67 2.32
N THR A 707 -1.74 -46.76 2.83
CA THR A 707 -2.01 -47.25 4.19
C THR A 707 -1.28 -46.48 5.29
N ASN A 708 -0.09 -45.94 5.01
CA ASN A 708 0.81 -45.39 6.02
C ASN A 708 0.78 -43.86 6.03
N HIS A 709 -0.41 -43.27 6.13
CA HIS A 709 -0.59 -41.82 6.16
C HIS A 709 -1.29 -41.35 7.44
N ILE A 710 -0.94 -40.17 7.94
CA ILE A 710 -1.47 -39.65 9.21
C ILE A 710 -2.98 -39.44 9.16
N GLU A 711 -3.51 -39.04 8.01
CA GLU A 711 -4.95 -38.86 7.82
C GLU A 711 -5.72 -40.19 7.86
N VAL A 712 -5.11 -41.30 7.45
CA VAL A 712 -5.69 -42.65 7.58
C VAL A 712 -5.71 -43.06 9.05
N ALA A 713 -4.61 -42.83 9.78
CA ALA A 713 -4.55 -43.07 11.22
C ALA A 713 -5.61 -42.29 12.02
N LYS A 714 -5.91 -41.05 11.63
CA LYS A 714 -6.96 -40.24 12.26
C LYS A 714 -8.34 -40.86 12.09
N VAL A 715 -8.70 -41.29 10.87
CA VAL A 715 -10.02 -41.92 10.64
C VAL A 715 -10.14 -43.25 11.39
N TYR A 716 -9.08 -44.05 11.45
CA TYR A 716 -9.07 -45.23 12.32
C TYR A 716 -9.27 -44.89 13.80
N SER A 717 -8.70 -43.79 14.31
CA SER A 717 -9.00 -43.33 15.67
C SER A 717 -10.47 -42.97 15.85
N ASN A 718 -11.08 -42.27 14.89
CA ASN A 718 -12.49 -41.87 14.95
C ASN A 718 -13.44 -43.07 14.90
N LEU A 719 -13.17 -44.04 14.01
CA LEU A 719 -13.89 -45.33 13.99
C LEU A 719 -13.71 -46.11 15.30
N GLY A 720 -12.50 -46.07 15.87
CA GLY A 720 -12.22 -46.68 17.17
C GLY A 720 -13.08 -46.08 18.30
N ASN A 721 -13.20 -44.75 18.33
CA ASN A 721 -14.01 -44.04 19.33
C ASN A 721 -15.48 -44.46 19.24
N ILE A 722 -16.07 -44.42 18.03
CA ILE A 722 -17.49 -44.69 17.88
C ILE A 722 -17.84 -46.16 18.13
N TYR A 723 -16.98 -47.11 17.75
CA TYR A 723 -17.19 -48.51 18.10
C TYR A 723 -17.06 -48.75 19.60
N ASP A 724 -16.22 -48.00 20.31
CA ASP A 724 -16.12 -48.09 21.77
C ASP A 724 -17.38 -47.55 22.46
N GLU A 725 -17.94 -46.44 21.94
CA GLU A 725 -19.23 -45.89 22.38
C GLU A 725 -20.39 -46.87 22.16
N GLU A 726 -20.37 -47.63 21.06
CA GLU A 726 -21.34 -48.70 20.78
C GLU A 726 -21.03 -50.03 21.49
N GLU A 727 -20.04 -50.07 22.39
CA GLU A 727 -19.60 -51.27 23.12
C GLU A 727 -19.10 -52.42 22.21
N LYS A 728 -18.77 -52.10 20.97
CA LYS A 728 -18.16 -52.99 19.97
C LYS A 728 -16.63 -53.03 20.15
N TYR A 729 -16.20 -53.48 21.33
CA TYR A 729 -14.81 -53.36 21.78
C TYR A 729 -13.79 -54.02 20.84
N GLU A 730 -14.09 -55.18 20.24
CA GLU A 730 -13.19 -55.83 19.29
C GLU A 730 -12.94 -55.00 18.03
N GLN A 731 -13.98 -54.31 17.53
CA GLN A 731 -13.86 -53.45 16.36
C GLN A 731 -13.09 -52.17 16.71
N SER A 732 -13.38 -51.60 17.88
CA SER A 732 -12.67 -50.44 18.41
C SER A 732 -11.17 -50.69 18.56
N ILE A 733 -10.79 -51.78 19.25
CA ILE A 733 -9.39 -52.18 19.47
C ILE A 733 -8.67 -52.36 18.14
N ARG A 734 -9.26 -53.08 17.17
CA ARG A 734 -8.65 -53.24 15.84
C ARG A 734 -8.38 -51.89 15.18
N CYS A 735 -9.32 -50.96 15.24
CA CYS A 735 -9.14 -49.63 14.65
C CYS A 735 -8.02 -48.85 15.37
N TYR A 736 -8.00 -48.84 16.70
CA TYR A 736 -6.94 -48.19 17.45
C TYR A 736 -5.56 -48.82 17.23
N GLU A 737 -5.46 -50.14 17.07
CA GLU A 737 -4.21 -50.84 16.73
C GLU A 737 -3.69 -50.40 15.35
N GLN A 738 -4.57 -50.30 14.34
CA GLN A 738 -4.18 -49.77 13.02
C GLN A 738 -3.68 -48.33 13.12
N SER A 739 -4.38 -47.47 13.87
CA SER A 739 -3.95 -46.09 14.11
C SER A 739 -2.59 -46.02 14.82
N LEU A 740 -2.38 -46.82 15.86
CA LEU A 740 -1.12 -46.90 16.59
C LEU A 740 0.03 -47.34 15.67
N ASN A 741 -0.18 -48.39 14.87
CA ASN A 741 0.84 -48.93 13.97
C ASN A 741 1.29 -47.88 12.94
N ILE A 742 0.34 -47.18 12.32
CA ILE A 742 0.65 -46.10 11.37
C ILE A 742 1.42 -44.96 12.06
N ARG A 743 0.98 -44.51 13.24
CA ARG A 743 1.64 -43.41 13.97
C ARG A 743 3.06 -43.78 14.41
N LYS A 744 3.27 -45.02 14.85
CA LYS A 744 4.61 -45.55 15.18
C LYS A 744 5.50 -45.64 13.96
N PHE A 745 4.95 -46.05 12.82
CA PHE A 745 5.69 -46.08 11.56
C PHE A 745 6.15 -44.68 11.12
N LEU A 746 5.27 -43.68 11.24
CA LEU A 746 5.56 -42.31 10.79
C LEU A 746 6.47 -41.51 11.74
N PHE A 747 6.30 -41.68 13.05
CA PHE A 747 6.93 -40.79 14.05
C PHE A 747 7.83 -41.51 15.05
N GLY A 748 7.99 -42.83 14.92
CA GLY A 748 8.70 -43.65 15.89
C GLY A 748 7.90 -43.84 17.18
N ASN A 749 8.56 -44.36 18.22
CA ASN A 749 7.88 -44.76 19.47
C ASN A 749 7.61 -43.60 20.44
N ILE A 750 8.36 -42.50 20.35
CA ILE A 750 8.31 -41.37 21.29
C ILE A 750 7.76 -40.16 20.54
N ASN A 751 6.43 -40.13 20.40
CA ASN A 751 5.70 -39.02 19.80
C ASN A 751 4.35 -38.86 20.50
N ARG A 752 3.86 -37.62 20.67
CA ARG A 752 2.60 -37.35 21.37
C ARG A 752 1.43 -38.12 20.75
N SER A 753 1.37 -38.22 19.43
CA SER A 753 0.30 -38.94 18.73
C SER A 753 0.31 -40.46 19.00
N VAL A 754 1.49 -41.03 19.24
CA VAL A 754 1.64 -42.44 19.65
C VAL A 754 1.20 -42.64 21.10
N GLY A 755 1.52 -41.68 21.97
CA GLY A 755 1.00 -41.65 23.35
C GLY A 755 -0.53 -41.65 23.40
N VAL A 756 -1.18 -40.83 22.57
CA VAL A 756 -2.65 -40.79 22.44
C VAL A 756 -3.21 -42.12 21.93
N ALA A 757 -2.56 -42.75 20.94
CA ALA A 757 -3.01 -44.05 20.45
C ALA A 757 -2.88 -45.17 21.51
N TYR A 758 -1.81 -45.16 22.31
CA TYR A 758 -1.69 -46.06 23.46
C TYR A 758 -2.75 -45.80 24.52
N TRP A 759 -3.05 -44.53 24.81
CA TRP A 759 -4.11 -44.15 25.72
C TRP A 759 -5.46 -44.73 25.28
N ASN A 760 -5.82 -44.54 24.01
CA ASN A 760 -7.09 -45.03 23.45
C ASN A 760 -7.21 -46.55 23.53
N LEU A 761 -6.12 -47.29 23.27
CA LEU A 761 -6.09 -48.74 23.48
C LEU A 761 -6.26 -49.10 24.96
N GLY A 762 -5.55 -48.43 25.87
CA GLY A 762 -5.70 -48.63 27.30
C GLY A 762 -7.14 -48.44 27.77
N TYR A 763 -7.80 -47.40 27.25
CA TYR A 763 -9.19 -47.10 27.51
C TYR A 763 -10.15 -48.18 26.99
N ALA A 764 -10.00 -48.59 25.72
CA ALA A 764 -10.84 -49.64 25.13
C ALA A 764 -10.70 -50.98 25.87
N PHE A 765 -9.47 -51.40 26.19
CA PHE A 765 -9.23 -52.64 26.95
C PHE A 765 -9.78 -52.54 28.38
N LYS A 766 -9.75 -51.36 29.01
CA LYS A 766 -10.34 -51.13 30.34
C LYS A 766 -11.86 -51.33 30.28
N ARG A 767 -12.53 -50.75 29.28
CA ARG A 767 -13.98 -50.90 29.08
C ARG A 767 -14.40 -52.33 28.74
N LYS A 768 -13.60 -53.04 27.95
CA LYS A 768 -13.77 -54.48 27.68
C LYS A 768 -13.61 -55.36 28.93
N GLY A 769 -12.98 -54.86 29.99
CA GLY A 769 -12.71 -55.59 31.24
C GLY A 769 -11.34 -56.29 31.28
N GLU A 770 -10.51 -56.14 30.26
CA GLU A 770 -9.15 -56.70 30.21
C GLU A 770 -8.13 -55.81 30.95
N LYS A 771 -8.30 -55.68 32.27
CA LYS A 771 -7.52 -54.76 33.12
C LYS A 771 -6.00 -54.88 32.96
N LYS A 772 -5.47 -56.11 32.84
CA LYS A 772 -4.03 -56.35 32.68
C LYS A 772 -3.48 -55.77 31.37
N THR A 773 -4.22 -55.91 30.27
CA THR A 773 -3.83 -55.38 28.96
C THR A 773 -3.97 -53.86 28.94
N ALA A 774 -5.07 -53.35 29.50
CA ALA A 774 -5.29 -51.91 29.67
C ALA A 774 -4.15 -51.24 30.43
N CYS A 775 -3.73 -51.82 31.56
CA CYS A 775 -2.64 -51.32 32.38
C CYS A 775 -1.33 -51.20 31.57
N LYS A 776 -0.96 -52.21 30.79
CA LYS A 776 0.23 -52.16 29.91
C LYS A 776 0.17 -51.01 28.91
N TYR A 777 -0.99 -50.75 28.31
CA TYR A 777 -1.14 -49.66 27.36
C TYR A 777 -1.09 -48.28 28.01
N TYR A 778 -1.71 -48.12 29.19
CA TYR A 778 -1.56 -46.89 29.97
C TYR A 778 -0.11 -46.68 30.46
N GLU A 779 0.62 -47.73 30.81
CA GLU A 779 2.06 -47.63 31.13
C GLU A 779 2.87 -47.16 29.92
N ASN A 780 2.55 -47.62 28.71
CA ASN A 780 3.21 -47.15 27.49
C ASN A 780 2.86 -45.69 27.18
N ALA A 781 1.60 -45.28 27.34
CA ALA A 781 1.20 -43.88 27.22
C ALA A 781 1.92 -43.00 28.24
N TRP A 782 1.96 -43.43 29.51
CA TRP A 782 2.66 -42.75 30.59
C TRP A 782 4.15 -42.55 30.27
N LYS A 783 4.85 -43.60 29.84
CA LYS A 783 6.27 -43.51 29.42
C LYS A 783 6.48 -42.49 28.31
N VAL A 784 5.62 -42.49 27.28
CA VAL A 784 5.71 -41.53 26.17
C VAL A 784 5.49 -40.10 26.66
N TYR A 785 4.47 -39.87 27.48
CA TYR A 785 4.16 -38.53 27.99
C TYR A 785 5.22 -38.01 28.97
N THR A 786 5.74 -38.85 29.87
CA THR A 786 6.85 -38.49 30.76
C THR A 786 8.07 -38.01 29.96
N LEU A 787 8.46 -38.75 28.92
CA LEU A 787 9.64 -38.43 28.11
C LEU A 787 9.46 -37.13 27.30
N LEU A 788 8.24 -36.82 26.86
CA LEU A 788 7.95 -35.66 26.02
C LEU A 788 7.62 -34.39 26.80
N GLN A 789 6.88 -34.52 27.90
CA GLN A 789 6.21 -33.40 28.58
C GLN A 789 6.55 -33.32 30.08
N GLY A 790 7.25 -34.32 30.63
CA GLY A 790 7.59 -34.41 32.05
C GLY A 790 6.53 -35.08 32.92
N GLU A 791 6.92 -35.45 34.15
CA GLU A 791 6.09 -36.18 35.12
C GLU A 791 4.84 -35.43 35.59
N TRP A 792 4.84 -34.10 35.53
CA TRP A 792 3.79 -33.25 36.07
C TRP A 792 2.80 -32.73 35.03
N ASN A 793 2.95 -33.14 33.76
CA ASN A 793 1.98 -32.81 32.73
C ASN A 793 0.64 -33.54 32.98
N SER A 794 -0.48 -32.90 32.64
CA SER A 794 -1.82 -33.45 32.88
C SER A 794 -2.07 -34.80 32.19
N GLU A 795 -1.56 -34.99 30.96
CA GLU A 795 -1.67 -36.25 30.22
C GLU A 795 -0.86 -37.35 30.91
N THR A 796 0.35 -37.01 31.39
CA THR A 796 1.25 -37.92 32.13
C THR A 796 0.61 -38.38 33.45
N ILE A 797 0.09 -37.43 34.23
CA ILE A 797 -0.59 -37.71 35.51
C ILE A 797 -1.81 -38.61 35.29
N SER A 798 -2.66 -38.27 34.31
CA SER A 798 -3.86 -39.05 34.01
C SER A 798 -3.52 -40.49 33.64
N ALA A 799 -2.40 -40.71 32.93
CA ALA A 799 -1.98 -42.06 32.51
C ALA A 799 -1.50 -42.86 33.72
N LYS A 800 -0.68 -42.23 34.56
CA LYS A 800 -0.17 -42.79 35.82
C LYS A 800 -1.30 -43.16 36.79
N GLU A 801 -2.33 -42.32 36.92
CA GLU A 801 -3.50 -42.60 37.74
C GLU A 801 -4.28 -43.82 37.24
N ASN A 802 -4.50 -43.93 35.93
CA ASN A 802 -5.16 -45.11 35.35
C ASN A 802 -4.33 -46.39 35.54
N VAL A 803 -3.00 -46.32 35.47
CA VAL A 803 -2.13 -47.46 35.82
C VAL A 803 -2.34 -47.87 37.27
N LYS A 804 -2.29 -46.92 38.21
CA LYS A 804 -2.48 -47.20 39.65
C LYS A 804 -3.84 -47.83 39.94
N GLN A 805 -4.92 -47.26 39.39
CA GLN A 805 -6.28 -47.77 39.56
C GLN A 805 -6.51 -49.18 39.01
N LEU A 806 -5.71 -49.62 38.03
CA LEU A 806 -5.84 -50.95 37.43
C LEU A 806 -4.91 -52.00 38.09
N GLN A 807 -3.95 -51.55 38.91
CA GLN A 807 -3.06 -52.40 39.69
C GLN A 807 -3.62 -52.69 41.10
N GLU A 808 -4.43 -51.78 41.64
CA GLU A 808 -5.29 -51.98 42.81
C GLU A 808 -6.51 -52.85 42.47
#